data_AF-A0A817V449-F1
#
_entry.id   AF-A0A817V449-F1
#
_cell.length_a   1.000
_cell.length_b   1.000
_cell.length_c   1.000
_cell.angle_alpha   90.00
_cell.angle_beta   90.00
_cell.angle_gamma   90.00
#
_symmetry.space_group_name_H-M   'P 1'
#
loop_
_entity.id
_entity.type
_entity.pdbx_description
1 polymer ?
#
loop_
_entity_poly.entity_id
_entity_poly.type
_entity_poly.pdbx_seq_one_letter_code
_entity_poly.pdbx_strand_id
1 'polypeptide(L)'
;MIATKLKGLNHIAPTETKNPELKKITTSPFARSETRYITPVTVNFADVGGFTDGNIILCDSPGFQDSDGPEADLANGIGVVNAIKECESVKVVVLISYKSIGDRCHGVKSIARVLSAMIPDIQDTIKAFSYIFTKFPNQERDSIHALLCDINNRLNDTEKSNASFTDFLRDMLQKTKKGARVLDPIHDDPGEVLDELARSASIERPEEVFHIFNTEESKFVVQEHVRKSQSNIESATKRFEYLFVKYKLDHLKSLNDLLHQDYIKLTYDNCVRFIATHLSQEYKDGISALDRYLMNQTVLSIEDIQTFQICAHHAELAEELRNVHLGEEVVHRRAFIQYLNQQVISLGAGPREKDINDVSVKTSLDKIKILSNFFPDVNKIYTNICQYFNKKLDLLVQSFKDSVSFKKFDQSASHISKFYDAIPILKDHLGSEDMELKYMELEKYFFKYLNDSTEELSFVFRQEKLEADDIDKLKNCISILETANNTFALQPYISKQTINAIYTDFLSKILKYVDEIIEKLNTQFNDENSFPMLEEYIAALDLIRTISIIEFQTDKLYVNTLEKLVGYLNKSKRNIEDQLEILFRHERKLDYDKLIKCLSSLKSAKWIEKYRTSVYTDVIRDVEQQIIEHINLLKASVMKVYLDLDNYDKIEQVYKIILEINDMKQLEKMIPNVNIHIDEVNSWFIKVTNNVFDIIKNTFNVEKWKEQRYEMLDFDKVEKAFCYLNIYKNISISYSIDYTSVLNSLEECIKEYSKSVQKEMEKYFENIKQYQNKPKEEIFEKARNFANCLQEIFEIKTKYSHIYSCCINKRLFET
;
A
#
# COMPACT_ATOMS: atom_id res chain seq x y z
N MET A 1 -73.80 82.21 -34.47
CA MET A 1 -74.14 80.88 -35.02
C MET A 1 -75.12 81.07 -36.17
N ILE A 2 -75.11 80.19 -37.18
CA ILE A 2 -76.07 80.23 -38.30
C ILE A 2 -76.74 78.87 -38.50
N ALA A 3 -78.05 78.88 -38.76
CA ALA A 3 -78.79 77.70 -39.18
C ALA A 3 -78.66 77.51 -40.70
N THR A 4 -78.15 76.37 -41.14
CA THR A 4 -77.99 76.00 -42.55
C THR A 4 -78.54 74.59 -42.81
N LYS A 5 -78.67 74.22 -44.08
CA LYS A 5 -78.96 72.83 -44.48
C LYS A 5 -77.71 72.18 -45.05
N LEU A 6 -77.28 71.07 -44.46
CA LEU A 6 -76.19 70.24 -44.95
C LEU A 6 -76.77 68.88 -45.38
N LYS A 7 -76.65 68.54 -46.67
CA LYS A 7 -77.24 67.31 -47.26
C LYS A 7 -78.72 67.10 -46.90
N GLY A 8 -79.50 68.18 -46.83
CA GLY A 8 -80.93 68.13 -46.50
C GLY A 8 -81.26 68.13 -45.00
N LEU A 9 -80.26 68.03 -44.12
CA LEU A 9 -80.44 68.06 -42.66
C LEU A 9 -80.21 69.46 -42.09
N ASN A 10 -80.99 69.84 -41.09
CA ASN A 10 -80.78 71.09 -40.35
C ASN A 10 -79.47 71.01 -39.56
N HIS A 11 -78.59 71.98 -39.76
CA HIS A 11 -77.28 72.06 -39.14
C HIS A 11 -77.04 73.46 -38.57
N ILE A 12 -76.52 73.54 -37.35
CA ILE A 12 -76.11 74.80 -36.72
C ILE A 12 -74.59 74.80 -36.71
N ALA A 13 -74.00 75.84 -37.31
CA ALA A 13 -72.55 76.01 -37.40
C ALA A 13 -72.12 77.38 -36.84
N PRO A 14 -70.92 77.48 -36.25
CA PRO A 14 -70.34 78.76 -35.87
C PRO A 14 -70.05 79.59 -37.13
N THR A 15 -70.38 80.88 -37.08
CA THR A 15 -70.13 81.85 -38.17
C THR A 15 -68.75 82.49 -38.05
N GLU A 16 -68.31 82.72 -36.83
CA GLU A 16 -67.02 83.30 -36.47
C GLU A 16 -66.60 82.72 -35.12
N THR A 17 -65.32 82.38 -34.96
CA THR A 17 -64.79 81.74 -33.76
C THR A 17 -63.69 82.60 -33.17
N LYS A 18 -64.00 83.33 -32.09
CA LYS A 18 -63.04 84.21 -31.39
C LYS A 18 -62.03 83.41 -30.56
N ASN A 19 -62.48 82.38 -29.87
CA ASN A 19 -61.63 81.51 -29.06
C ASN A 19 -60.90 80.49 -29.97
N PRO A 20 -59.54 80.48 -30.01
CA PRO A 20 -58.80 79.57 -30.88
C PRO A 20 -58.99 78.09 -30.52
N GLU A 21 -59.30 77.75 -29.27
CA GLU A 21 -59.48 76.35 -28.82
C GLU A 21 -60.72 75.71 -29.41
N LEU A 22 -61.77 76.50 -29.71
CA LEU A 22 -62.99 76.02 -30.37
C LEU A 22 -62.75 75.52 -31.79
N LYS A 23 -61.59 75.79 -32.42
CA LYS A 23 -61.21 75.19 -33.70
C LYS A 23 -61.01 73.67 -33.61
N LYS A 24 -60.85 73.13 -32.40
CA LYS A 24 -60.75 71.69 -32.14
C LYS A 24 -62.13 71.02 -32.07
N ILE A 25 -63.20 71.79 -31.91
CA ILE A 25 -64.57 71.28 -31.82
C ILE A 25 -65.19 71.23 -33.22
N THR A 26 -65.78 70.08 -33.55
CA THR A 26 -66.45 69.86 -34.83
C THR A 26 -67.94 69.65 -34.59
N THR A 27 -68.79 70.41 -35.28
CA THR A 27 -70.24 70.24 -35.25
C THR A 27 -70.71 69.50 -36.49
N SER A 28 -71.67 68.59 -36.34
CA SER A 28 -72.22 67.80 -37.46
C SER A 28 -73.72 67.55 -37.29
N PRO A 29 -74.49 67.47 -38.39
CA PRO A 29 -75.91 67.11 -38.33
C PRO A 29 -76.15 65.59 -38.46
N PHE A 30 -75.10 64.78 -38.63
CA PHE A 30 -75.21 63.34 -38.82
C PHE A 30 -75.38 62.60 -37.49
N ALA A 31 -75.89 61.36 -37.54
CA ALA A 31 -76.13 60.51 -36.37
C ALA A 31 -74.86 59.84 -35.81
N ARG A 32 -73.66 60.35 -36.13
CA ARG A 32 -72.38 59.86 -35.65
C ARG A 32 -71.80 60.89 -34.68
N SER A 33 -71.22 60.42 -33.58
CA SER A 33 -70.45 61.30 -32.70
C SER A 33 -69.17 61.79 -33.40
N GLU A 34 -68.99 63.11 -33.46
CA GLU A 34 -67.75 63.72 -33.96
C GLU A 34 -66.65 63.75 -32.87
N THR A 35 -67.07 63.77 -31.61
CA THR A 35 -66.19 63.86 -30.45
C THR A 35 -65.70 62.47 -30.05
N ARG A 36 -64.41 62.20 -30.30
CA ARG A 36 -63.78 60.90 -30.00
C ARG A 36 -63.05 60.85 -28.66
N TYR A 37 -62.69 61.99 -28.12
CA TYR A 37 -61.98 62.14 -26.85
C TYR A 37 -62.43 63.43 -26.18
N ILE A 38 -62.28 63.50 -24.86
CA ILE A 38 -62.63 64.70 -24.10
C ILE A 38 -61.82 65.89 -24.64
N THR A 39 -62.52 66.95 -25.04
CA THR A 39 -61.89 68.14 -25.62
C THR A 39 -62.18 69.34 -24.72
N PRO A 40 -61.19 69.79 -23.92
CA PRO A 40 -61.35 70.96 -23.06
C PRO A 40 -61.25 72.25 -23.87
N VAL A 41 -62.10 73.21 -23.52
CA VAL A 41 -62.11 74.57 -24.05
C VAL A 41 -62.17 75.54 -22.87
N THR A 42 -61.13 76.35 -22.71
CA THR A 42 -61.07 77.39 -21.69
C THR A 42 -61.88 78.60 -22.14
N VAL A 43 -62.84 79.02 -21.33
CA VAL A 43 -63.71 80.17 -21.60
C VAL A 43 -63.57 81.18 -20.47
N ASN A 44 -63.20 82.41 -20.79
CA ASN A 44 -63.29 83.53 -19.86
C ASN A 44 -64.72 84.09 -19.90
N PHE A 45 -65.33 84.29 -18.73
CA PHE A 45 -66.71 84.80 -18.65
C PHE A 45 -66.86 86.18 -19.31
N ALA A 46 -65.86 87.06 -19.24
CA ALA A 46 -65.91 88.38 -19.86
C ALA A 46 -65.95 88.32 -21.40
N ASP A 47 -65.31 87.32 -22.01
CA ASP A 47 -65.26 87.15 -23.48
C ASP A 47 -66.64 86.80 -24.08
N VAL A 48 -67.54 86.28 -23.25
CA VAL A 48 -68.89 85.84 -23.61
C VAL A 48 -69.99 86.71 -22.99
N GLY A 49 -69.64 87.83 -22.36
CA GLY A 49 -70.60 88.77 -21.78
C GLY A 49 -71.14 88.37 -20.40
N GLY A 50 -70.50 87.43 -19.71
CA GLY A 50 -70.86 87.01 -18.35
C GLY A 50 -70.46 88.02 -17.28
N PHE A 51 -71.15 87.94 -16.14
CA PHE A 51 -70.95 88.77 -14.94
C PHE A 51 -70.06 88.09 -13.88
N THR A 52 -69.74 86.81 -14.03
CA THR A 52 -68.83 86.07 -13.14
C THR A 52 -67.37 86.39 -13.49
N ASP A 53 -66.51 86.56 -12.49
CA ASP A 53 -65.07 86.74 -12.73
C ASP A 53 -64.36 85.39 -12.92
N GLY A 54 -63.38 85.34 -13.84
CA GLY A 54 -62.47 84.20 -14.01
C GLY A 54 -62.70 83.38 -15.28
N ASN A 55 -62.22 82.13 -15.26
CA ASN A 55 -62.28 81.19 -16.37
C ASN A 55 -63.01 79.90 -15.96
N ILE A 56 -63.68 79.26 -16.91
CA ILE A 56 -64.20 77.89 -16.78
C ILE A 56 -63.62 77.04 -17.92
N ILE A 57 -63.39 75.75 -17.64
CA ILE A 57 -63.03 74.77 -18.67
C ILE A 57 -64.29 73.99 -19.04
N LEU A 58 -64.78 74.18 -20.26
CA LEU A 58 -65.87 73.38 -20.81
C LEU A 58 -65.28 72.16 -21.50
N CYS A 59 -65.61 70.98 -20.99
CA CYS A 59 -65.15 69.72 -21.56
C CYS A 59 -66.25 69.11 -22.42
N ASP A 60 -66.03 69.07 -23.73
CA ASP A 60 -66.89 68.29 -24.63
C ASP A 60 -66.49 66.80 -24.51
N SER A 61 -67.43 65.96 -24.10
CA SER A 61 -67.20 64.52 -23.89
C SER A 61 -67.76 63.69 -25.05
N PRO A 62 -67.15 62.54 -25.40
CA PRO A 62 -67.75 61.58 -26.32
C PRO A 62 -69.15 61.16 -25.88
N GLY A 63 -70.02 60.86 -26.84
CA GLY A 63 -71.30 60.24 -26.54
C GLY A 63 -71.10 58.81 -26.06
N PHE A 64 -71.72 58.44 -24.94
CA PHE A 64 -71.70 57.06 -24.44
C PHE A 64 -72.67 56.19 -25.24
N GLN A 65 -72.27 54.97 -25.61
CA GLN A 65 -73.02 54.04 -26.47
C GLN A 65 -73.18 54.46 -27.95
N ASP A 66 -72.55 55.58 -28.37
CA ASP A 66 -72.53 56.06 -29.76
C ASP A 66 -71.22 55.70 -30.50
N SER A 67 -70.40 54.81 -29.94
CA SER A 67 -69.01 54.58 -30.34
C SER A 67 -68.82 53.47 -31.39
N ASP A 68 -67.67 53.53 -32.08
CA ASP A 68 -67.19 52.58 -33.11
C ASP A 68 -66.85 51.17 -32.54
N GLY A 69 -67.48 50.73 -31.44
CA GLY A 69 -67.29 49.41 -30.80
C GLY A 69 -66.98 49.46 -29.29
N PRO A 70 -66.97 48.28 -28.61
CA PRO A 70 -66.73 48.15 -27.17
C PRO A 70 -65.31 48.56 -26.73
N GLU A 71 -64.30 48.42 -27.59
CA GLU A 71 -62.94 48.89 -27.30
C GLU A 71 -62.87 50.42 -27.26
N ALA A 72 -63.56 51.09 -28.18
CA ALA A 72 -63.67 52.54 -28.20
C ALA A 72 -64.47 53.06 -27.00
N ASP A 73 -65.54 52.35 -26.61
CA ASP A 73 -66.33 52.65 -25.42
C ASP A 73 -65.51 52.54 -24.14
N LEU A 74 -64.71 51.48 -23.99
CA LEU A 74 -63.78 51.30 -22.88
C LEU A 74 -62.74 52.41 -22.81
N ALA A 75 -62.10 52.75 -23.93
CA ALA A 75 -61.11 53.82 -23.99
C ALA A 75 -61.72 55.19 -23.64
N ASN A 76 -62.93 55.46 -24.10
CA ASN A 76 -63.67 56.69 -23.78
C ASN A 76 -64.05 56.75 -22.30
N GLY A 77 -64.57 55.65 -21.73
CA GLY A 77 -64.90 55.57 -20.31
C GLY A 77 -63.70 55.85 -19.42
N ILE A 78 -62.56 55.22 -19.70
CA ILE A 78 -61.30 55.46 -18.98
C ILE A 78 -60.84 56.91 -19.16
N GLY A 79 -60.83 57.41 -20.40
CA GLY A 79 -60.34 58.75 -20.72
C GLY A 79 -61.18 59.86 -20.08
N VAL A 80 -62.52 59.74 -20.11
CA VAL A 80 -63.44 60.70 -19.51
C VAL A 80 -63.29 60.70 -17.99
N VAL A 81 -63.29 59.52 -17.35
CA VAL A 81 -63.15 59.44 -15.89
C VAL A 81 -61.79 59.96 -15.45
N ASN A 82 -60.69 59.56 -16.08
CA ASN A 82 -59.36 60.06 -15.72
C ASN A 82 -59.28 61.59 -15.85
N ALA A 83 -59.81 62.16 -16.93
CA ALA A 83 -59.83 63.62 -17.07
C ALA A 83 -60.68 64.31 -15.98
N ILE A 84 -61.82 63.71 -15.60
CA ILE A 84 -62.66 64.23 -14.51
C ILE A 84 -61.92 64.17 -13.16
N LYS A 85 -61.17 63.10 -12.88
CA LYS A 85 -60.43 62.92 -11.62
C LYS A 85 -59.30 63.93 -11.41
N GLU A 86 -58.76 64.49 -12.49
CA GLU A 86 -57.69 65.51 -12.43
C GLU A 86 -58.24 66.94 -12.21
N CYS A 87 -59.57 67.13 -12.24
CA CYS A 87 -60.19 68.43 -12.00
C CYS A 87 -60.25 68.74 -10.50
N GLU A 88 -60.06 70.01 -10.12
CA GLU A 88 -60.28 70.48 -8.75
C GLU A 88 -61.76 70.36 -8.34
N SER A 89 -62.68 70.73 -9.23
CA SER A 89 -64.11 70.48 -9.06
C SER A 89 -64.80 70.34 -10.41
N VAL A 90 -65.94 69.63 -10.44
CA VAL A 90 -66.69 69.37 -11.68
C VAL A 90 -68.17 69.69 -11.52
N LYS A 91 -68.73 70.33 -12.54
CA LYS A 91 -70.18 70.58 -12.70
C LYS A 91 -70.68 69.73 -13.86
N VAL A 92 -71.56 68.78 -13.57
CA VAL A 92 -72.07 67.86 -14.60
C VAL A 92 -73.23 68.52 -15.33
N VAL A 93 -73.05 68.79 -16.62
CA VAL A 93 -74.11 69.33 -17.48
C VAL A 93 -74.67 68.21 -18.35
N VAL A 94 -75.95 67.90 -18.15
CA VAL A 94 -76.67 66.90 -18.93
C VAL A 94 -77.49 67.63 -20.00
N LEU A 95 -77.04 67.51 -21.24
CA LEU A 95 -77.75 68.03 -22.40
C LEU A 95 -78.79 67.02 -22.88
N ILE A 96 -80.06 67.42 -22.91
CA ILE A 96 -81.18 66.57 -23.33
C ILE A 96 -81.86 67.20 -24.54
N SER A 97 -81.79 66.55 -25.70
CA SER A 97 -82.47 67.07 -26.89
C SER A 97 -83.94 66.63 -26.96
N TYR A 98 -84.80 67.46 -27.54
CA TYR A 98 -86.20 67.12 -27.81
C TYR A 98 -86.35 65.76 -28.52
N LYS A 99 -85.53 65.53 -29.55
CA LYS A 99 -85.54 64.28 -30.33
C LYS A 99 -85.04 63.06 -29.56
N SER A 100 -84.10 63.23 -28.62
CA SER A 100 -83.53 62.11 -27.83
C SER A 100 -84.44 61.64 -26.71
N ILE A 101 -85.42 62.45 -26.30
CA ILE A 101 -86.45 62.01 -25.35
C ILE A 101 -87.32 60.96 -26.04
N GLY A 102 -87.92 61.28 -27.20
CA GLY A 102 -88.80 60.37 -27.93
C GLY A 102 -90.05 59.94 -27.14
N ASP A 103 -90.91 59.10 -27.72
CA ASP A 103 -92.22 58.77 -27.13
C ASP A 103 -92.15 57.97 -25.82
N ARG A 104 -90.99 57.37 -25.52
CA ARG A 104 -90.76 56.51 -24.34
C ARG A 104 -89.56 56.92 -23.48
N CYS A 105 -88.97 58.08 -23.75
CA CYS A 105 -87.92 58.66 -22.90
C CYS A 105 -86.68 57.77 -22.76
N HIS A 106 -86.37 57.00 -23.81
CA HIS A 106 -85.22 56.09 -23.84
C HIS A 106 -83.90 56.82 -23.64
N GLY A 107 -83.74 58.03 -24.19
CA GLY A 107 -82.52 58.82 -23.99
C GLY A 107 -82.26 59.17 -22.52
N VAL A 108 -83.30 59.50 -21.75
CA VAL A 108 -83.16 59.79 -20.31
C VAL A 108 -82.75 58.54 -19.53
N LYS A 109 -83.32 57.37 -19.89
CA LYS A 109 -82.98 56.08 -19.28
C LYS A 109 -81.54 55.68 -19.56
N SER A 110 -81.07 55.84 -20.80
CA SER A 110 -79.68 55.53 -21.17
C SER A 110 -78.68 56.44 -20.46
N ILE A 111 -78.93 57.75 -20.43
CA ILE A 111 -78.10 58.73 -19.72
C ILE A 111 -77.98 58.38 -18.24
N ALA A 112 -79.10 58.11 -17.59
CA ALA A 112 -79.10 57.79 -16.16
C ALA A 112 -78.35 56.48 -15.86
N ARG A 113 -78.44 55.45 -16.71
CA ARG A 113 -77.67 54.21 -16.55
C ARG A 113 -76.17 54.46 -16.63
N VAL A 114 -75.73 55.24 -17.61
CA VAL A 114 -74.31 55.61 -17.77
C VAL A 114 -73.81 56.39 -16.56
N LEU A 115 -74.55 57.41 -16.13
CA LEU A 115 -74.18 58.24 -14.98
C LEU A 115 -74.17 57.44 -13.67
N SER A 116 -75.11 56.52 -13.48
CA SER A 116 -75.15 55.64 -12.30
C SER A 116 -74.01 54.61 -12.30
N ALA A 117 -73.53 54.20 -13.46
CA ALA A 117 -72.37 53.32 -13.58
C ALA A 117 -71.06 54.07 -13.27
N MET A 118 -70.97 55.32 -13.71
CA MET A 118 -69.81 56.20 -13.47
C MET A 118 -69.76 56.74 -12.03
N ILE A 119 -70.92 56.91 -11.39
CA ILE A 119 -71.08 57.45 -10.03
C ILE A 119 -71.98 56.48 -9.24
N PRO A 120 -71.40 55.48 -8.56
CA PRO A 120 -72.16 54.46 -7.83
C PRO A 120 -73.12 55.07 -6.79
N ASP A 121 -72.68 56.09 -6.05
CA ASP A 121 -73.44 56.78 -5.01
C ASP A 121 -74.02 58.12 -5.53
N ILE A 122 -74.71 58.07 -6.68
CA ILE A 122 -75.19 59.29 -7.36
C ILE A 122 -76.08 60.17 -6.47
N GLN A 123 -76.80 59.59 -5.50
CA GLN A 123 -77.73 60.31 -4.60
C GLN A 123 -77.08 61.50 -3.90
N ASP A 124 -75.84 61.35 -3.42
CA ASP A 124 -75.16 62.37 -2.62
C ASP A 124 -74.64 63.53 -3.47
N THR A 125 -74.45 63.29 -4.77
CA THR A 125 -73.82 64.24 -5.70
C THR A 125 -74.78 64.80 -6.73
N ILE A 126 -76.00 64.25 -6.83
CA ILE A 126 -76.98 64.59 -7.87
C ILE A 126 -77.39 66.06 -7.88
N LYS A 127 -77.30 66.74 -6.73
CA LYS A 127 -77.59 68.17 -6.62
C LYS A 127 -76.69 69.02 -7.52
N ALA A 128 -75.47 68.58 -7.81
CA ALA A 128 -74.52 69.27 -8.70
C ALA A 128 -74.86 69.18 -10.19
N PHE A 129 -75.84 68.35 -10.58
CA PHE A 129 -76.18 68.13 -11.98
C PHE A 129 -77.01 69.30 -12.52
N SER A 130 -76.72 69.74 -13.73
CA SER A 130 -77.51 70.76 -14.43
C SER A 130 -78.14 70.15 -15.67
N TYR A 131 -79.46 70.23 -15.78
CA TYR A 131 -80.21 69.71 -16.93
C TYR A 131 -80.52 70.85 -17.89
N ILE A 132 -80.06 70.75 -19.14
CA ILE A 132 -80.35 71.73 -20.19
C ILE A 132 -81.05 71.01 -21.33
N PHE A 133 -82.25 71.49 -21.66
CA PHE A 133 -83.08 70.97 -22.74
C PHE A 133 -82.78 71.73 -24.02
N THR A 134 -82.53 71.03 -25.13
CA THR A 134 -82.14 71.64 -26.41
C THR A 134 -83.08 71.21 -27.52
N LYS A 135 -83.21 72.03 -28.57
CA LYS A 135 -84.00 71.74 -29.78
C LYS A 135 -85.52 71.57 -29.54
N PHE A 136 -86.03 72.08 -28.42
CA PHE A 136 -87.47 72.09 -28.12
C PHE A 136 -88.20 73.18 -28.94
N PRO A 137 -89.33 72.84 -29.61
CA PRO A 137 -90.19 73.86 -30.21
C PRO A 137 -90.69 74.85 -29.15
N ASN A 138 -90.80 76.14 -29.50
CA ASN A 138 -91.21 77.19 -28.55
C ASN A 138 -92.55 76.88 -27.86
N GLN A 139 -93.48 76.23 -28.56
CA GLN A 139 -94.79 75.84 -28.04
C GLN A 139 -94.74 74.68 -27.02
N GLU A 140 -93.64 73.93 -26.96
CA GLU A 140 -93.46 72.76 -26.11
C GLU A 140 -92.47 72.98 -24.96
N ARG A 141 -91.91 74.19 -24.83
CA ARG A 141 -90.96 74.50 -23.73
C ARG A 141 -91.61 74.39 -22.36
N ASP A 142 -92.86 74.86 -22.23
CA ASP A 142 -93.59 74.86 -20.95
C ASP A 142 -94.10 73.46 -20.55
N SER A 143 -94.14 72.50 -21.50
CA SER A 143 -94.65 71.14 -21.25
C SER A 143 -93.58 70.17 -20.73
N ILE A 144 -92.30 70.58 -20.66
CA ILE A 144 -91.18 69.71 -20.25
C ILE A 144 -91.41 69.10 -18.86
N HIS A 145 -91.83 69.89 -17.88
CA HIS A 145 -92.08 69.38 -16.53
C HIS A 145 -93.24 68.36 -16.52
N ALA A 146 -94.31 68.63 -17.28
CA ALA A 146 -95.45 67.71 -17.41
C ALA A 146 -95.03 66.39 -18.09
N LEU A 147 -94.16 66.46 -19.11
CA LEU A 147 -93.61 65.29 -19.78
C LEU A 147 -92.80 64.42 -18.79
N LEU A 148 -91.94 65.04 -17.98
CA LEU A 148 -91.19 64.31 -16.95
C LEU A 148 -92.10 63.68 -15.88
N CYS A 149 -93.18 64.36 -15.48
CA CYS A 149 -94.17 63.81 -14.56
C CYS A 149 -94.87 62.57 -15.13
N ASP A 150 -95.23 62.59 -16.42
CA ASP A 150 -95.82 61.43 -17.10
C ASP A 150 -94.84 60.24 -17.14
N ILE A 151 -93.54 60.49 -17.39
CA ILE A 151 -92.50 59.44 -17.33
C ILE A 151 -92.45 58.80 -15.96
N ASN A 152 -92.38 59.62 -14.89
CA ASN A 152 -92.27 59.14 -13.53
C ASN A 152 -93.48 58.29 -13.12
N ASN A 153 -94.68 58.62 -13.62
CA ASN A 153 -95.90 57.86 -13.37
C ASN A 153 -95.97 56.54 -14.15
N ARG A 154 -95.25 56.42 -15.27
CA ARG A 154 -95.27 55.24 -16.16
C ARG A 154 -94.08 54.28 -15.96
N LEU A 155 -93.25 54.47 -14.94
CA LEU A 155 -92.13 53.56 -14.65
C LEU A 155 -92.61 52.14 -14.34
N ASN A 156 -91.96 51.14 -14.93
CA ASN A 156 -92.19 49.72 -14.60
C ASN A 156 -91.48 49.30 -13.30
N ASP A 157 -91.77 48.11 -12.78
CA ASP A 157 -91.22 47.65 -11.49
C ASP A 157 -89.69 47.51 -11.51
N THR A 158 -89.10 47.12 -12.63
CA THR A 158 -87.65 47.05 -12.83
C THR A 158 -86.98 48.44 -12.84
N GLU A 159 -87.70 49.45 -13.32
CA GLU A 159 -87.23 50.84 -13.33
C GLU A 159 -87.38 51.50 -11.96
N LYS A 160 -88.44 51.17 -11.22
CA LYS A 160 -88.66 51.63 -9.85
C LYS A 160 -87.66 51.04 -8.86
N SER A 161 -87.15 49.84 -9.13
CA SER A 161 -86.14 49.20 -8.27
C SER A 161 -84.73 49.74 -8.49
N ASN A 162 -84.48 50.48 -9.57
CA ASN A 162 -83.21 51.16 -9.81
C ASN A 162 -83.18 52.51 -9.08
N ALA A 163 -82.67 52.51 -7.85
CA ALA A 163 -82.59 53.71 -7.01
C ALA A 163 -81.95 54.89 -7.73
N SER A 164 -80.75 54.70 -8.30
CA SER A 164 -79.99 55.74 -9.00
C SER A 164 -80.75 56.37 -10.17
N PHE A 165 -81.49 55.58 -10.96
CA PHE A 165 -82.36 56.10 -12.02
C PHE A 165 -83.53 56.91 -11.45
N THR A 166 -84.19 56.41 -10.40
CA THR A 166 -85.30 57.11 -9.77
C THR A 166 -84.87 58.43 -9.12
N ASP A 167 -83.68 58.48 -8.54
CA ASP A 167 -83.13 59.69 -7.94
C ASP A 167 -82.79 60.73 -9.01
N PHE A 168 -82.20 60.29 -10.12
CA PHE A 168 -81.94 61.14 -11.28
C PHE A 168 -83.21 61.76 -11.86
N LEU A 169 -84.27 60.96 -12.03
CA LEU A 169 -85.55 61.48 -12.49
C LEU A 169 -86.20 62.43 -11.47
N ARG A 170 -86.07 62.14 -10.18
CA ARG A 170 -86.60 62.98 -9.09
C ARG A 170 -85.90 64.34 -9.02
N ASP A 171 -84.58 64.37 -9.14
CA ASP A 171 -83.81 65.63 -9.17
C ASP A 171 -84.16 66.47 -10.40
N MET A 172 -84.31 65.83 -11.57
CA MET A 172 -84.77 66.51 -12.78
C MET A 172 -86.18 67.10 -12.64
N LEU A 173 -87.12 66.36 -12.03
CA LEU A 173 -88.46 66.85 -11.70
C LEU A 173 -88.41 68.04 -10.75
N GLN A 174 -87.57 67.98 -9.72
CA GLN A 174 -87.42 69.07 -8.75
C GLN A 174 -86.88 70.34 -9.43
N LYS A 175 -85.86 70.22 -10.28
CA LYS A 175 -85.21 71.36 -10.96
C LYS A 175 -86.07 71.98 -12.07
N THR A 176 -87.00 71.23 -12.66
CA THR A 176 -87.91 71.73 -13.72
C THR A 176 -89.22 72.33 -13.21
N LYS A 177 -89.53 72.18 -11.91
CA LYS A 177 -90.81 72.62 -11.30
C LYS A 177 -91.10 74.12 -11.46
N LYS A 178 -90.07 74.96 -11.47
CA LYS A 178 -90.19 76.43 -11.64
C LYS A 178 -89.95 76.90 -13.08
N GLY A 179 -89.87 75.96 -14.02
CA GLY A 179 -89.45 76.19 -15.40
C GLY A 179 -88.28 75.30 -15.75
N ALA A 180 -88.33 74.68 -16.94
CA ALA A 180 -87.22 73.91 -17.47
C ALA A 180 -86.22 74.84 -18.18
N ARG A 181 -84.93 74.57 -18.03
CA ARG A 181 -83.88 75.32 -18.74
C ARG A 181 -83.83 74.87 -20.19
N VAL A 182 -84.29 75.70 -21.11
CA VAL A 182 -84.25 75.42 -22.54
C VAL A 182 -83.23 76.33 -23.18
N LEU A 183 -82.23 75.75 -23.85
CA LEU A 183 -81.18 76.47 -24.57
C LEU A 183 -81.46 76.51 -26.07
N ASP A 184 -81.53 77.72 -26.61
CA ASP A 184 -81.51 78.05 -28.02
C ASP A 184 -80.15 78.66 -28.40
N PRO A 185 -79.25 77.88 -29.03
CA PRO A 185 -77.88 78.31 -29.28
C PRO A 185 -77.75 79.38 -30.37
N ILE A 186 -78.86 79.83 -30.97
CA ILE A 186 -78.89 80.93 -31.96
C ILE A 186 -79.32 82.24 -31.30
N HIS A 187 -80.24 82.18 -30.35
CA HIS A 187 -80.94 83.36 -29.81
C HIS A 187 -80.58 83.71 -28.37
N ASP A 188 -80.14 82.72 -27.57
CA ASP A 188 -79.83 82.95 -26.16
C ASP A 188 -78.43 83.55 -25.98
N ASP A 189 -78.24 84.32 -24.90
CA ASP A 189 -76.94 84.90 -24.54
C ASP A 189 -76.05 83.85 -23.84
N PRO A 190 -74.83 83.58 -24.35
CA PRO A 190 -73.95 82.57 -23.77
C PRO A 190 -73.42 82.95 -22.39
N GLY A 191 -73.27 84.25 -22.08
CA GLY A 191 -72.82 84.75 -20.79
C GLY A 191 -73.81 84.44 -19.68
N GLU A 192 -75.10 84.70 -19.93
CA GLU A 192 -76.18 84.36 -18.98
C GLU A 192 -76.21 82.86 -18.64
N VAL A 193 -76.13 82.00 -19.67
CA VAL A 193 -76.15 80.54 -19.50
C VAL A 193 -74.94 80.06 -18.67
N LEU A 194 -73.75 80.58 -18.95
CA LEU A 194 -72.54 80.19 -18.24
C LEU A 194 -72.54 80.72 -16.80
N ASP A 195 -73.00 81.94 -16.54
CA ASP A 195 -73.14 82.48 -15.19
C ASP A 195 -74.11 81.65 -14.34
N GLU A 196 -75.22 81.20 -14.92
CA GLU A 196 -76.14 80.30 -14.22
C GLU A 196 -75.51 78.95 -13.87
N LEU A 197 -74.69 78.39 -14.77
CA LEU A 197 -73.92 77.18 -14.49
C LEU A 197 -72.83 77.44 -13.46
N ALA A 198 -72.20 78.63 -13.45
CA ALA A 198 -71.21 79.00 -12.44
C ALA A 198 -71.80 79.02 -11.03
N ARG A 199 -73.06 79.44 -10.88
CA ARG A 199 -73.79 79.48 -9.59
C ARG A 199 -74.33 78.12 -9.10
N SER A 200 -74.30 77.08 -9.93
CA SER A 200 -74.77 75.74 -9.53
C SER A 200 -73.82 75.06 -8.55
N ALA A 201 -74.26 74.00 -7.84
CA ALA A 201 -73.36 73.22 -7.00
C ALA A 201 -72.33 72.45 -7.86
N SER A 202 -71.11 72.32 -7.35
CA SER A 202 -70.01 71.53 -7.92
C SER A 202 -69.75 70.27 -7.09
N ILE A 203 -69.08 69.30 -7.71
CA ILE A 203 -68.47 68.16 -7.04
C ILE A 203 -67.01 68.54 -6.77
N GLU A 204 -66.66 68.82 -5.51
CA GLU A 204 -65.34 69.37 -5.10
C GLU A 204 -64.20 68.34 -5.05
N ARG A 205 -64.51 67.04 -5.10
CA ARG A 205 -63.51 65.95 -5.07
C ARG A 205 -63.89 64.86 -6.06
N PRO A 206 -63.80 65.13 -7.38
CA PRO A 206 -64.25 64.21 -8.40
C PRO A 206 -63.49 62.86 -8.37
N GLU A 207 -62.27 62.83 -7.85
CA GLU A 207 -61.46 61.62 -7.72
C GLU A 207 -62.06 60.55 -6.81
N GLU A 208 -62.83 60.97 -5.80
CA GLU A 208 -63.51 60.09 -4.84
C GLU A 208 -64.90 59.65 -5.32
N VAL A 209 -65.47 60.35 -6.28
CA VAL A 209 -66.86 60.18 -6.72
C VAL A 209 -66.96 59.39 -8.03
N PHE A 210 -66.08 59.66 -8.98
CA PHE A 210 -66.15 59.06 -10.31
C PHE A 210 -65.34 57.77 -10.36
N HIS A 211 -65.92 56.71 -10.92
CA HIS A 211 -65.27 55.42 -11.11
C HIS A 211 -65.22 55.05 -12.58
N ILE A 212 -64.12 54.39 -12.98
CA ILE A 212 -64.04 53.79 -14.31
C ILE A 212 -65.14 52.74 -14.38
N PHE A 213 -66.02 52.89 -15.35
CA PHE A 213 -67.12 51.98 -15.58
C PHE A 213 -66.96 51.32 -16.94
N ASN A 214 -67.42 50.07 -17.03
CA ASN A 214 -67.48 49.33 -18.28
C ASN A 214 -68.94 49.09 -18.60
N THR A 215 -69.34 49.29 -19.86
CA THR A 215 -70.62 48.76 -20.33
C THR A 215 -70.61 47.23 -20.29
N GLU A 216 -71.78 46.61 -20.22
CA GLU A 216 -71.89 45.14 -20.22
C GLU A 216 -71.26 44.51 -21.47
N GLU A 217 -71.37 45.18 -22.63
CA GLU A 217 -70.73 44.76 -23.88
C GLU A 217 -69.20 44.81 -23.79
N SER A 218 -68.65 45.91 -23.26
CA SER A 218 -67.20 46.05 -23.02
C SER A 218 -66.68 45.02 -22.02
N LYS A 219 -67.44 44.77 -20.94
CA LYS A 219 -67.11 43.76 -19.92
C LYS A 219 -67.04 42.36 -20.52
N PHE A 220 -67.98 41.99 -21.39
CA PHE A 220 -67.98 40.71 -22.09
C PHE A 220 -66.75 40.54 -22.98
N VAL A 221 -66.38 41.57 -23.76
CA VAL A 221 -65.19 41.54 -24.62
C VAL A 221 -63.90 41.38 -23.82
N VAL A 222 -63.77 42.10 -22.70
CA VAL A 222 -62.60 41.95 -21.81
C VAL A 222 -62.56 40.54 -21.21
N GLN A 223 -63.69 39.98 -20.77
CA GLN A 223 -63.77 38.62 -20.25
C GLN A 223 -63.34 37.57 -21.29
N GLU A 224 -63.83 37.67 -22.53
CA GLU A 224 -63.42 36.77 -23.62
C GLU A 224 -61.92 36.90 -23.94
N HIS A 225 -61.38 38.13 -23.94
CA HIS A 225 -59.95 38.37 -24.14
C HIS A 225 -59.09 37.72 -23.03
N VAL A 226 -59.51 37.85 -21.78
CA VAL A 226 -58.85 37.25 -20.61
C VAL A 226 -58.89 35.73 -20.69
N ARG A 227 -60.05 35.14 -21.04
CA ARG A 227 -60.21 33.69 -21.23
C ARG A 227 -59.33 33.15 -22.34
N LYS A 228 -59.27 33.85 -23.48
CA LYS A 228 -58.40 33.49 -24.61
C LYS A 228 -56.92 33.59 -24.24
N SER A 229 -56.53 34.60 -23.47
CA SER A 229 -55.15 34.77 -23.01
C SER A 229 -54.74 33.66 -22.04
N GLN A 230 -55.61 33.26 -21.11
CA GLN A 230 -55.39 32.10 -20.24
C GLN A 230 -55.14 30.83 -21.05
N SER A 231 -56.03 30.50 -22.00
CA SER A 231 -55.89 29.30 -22.82
C SER A 231 -54.60 29.30 -23.64
N ASN A 232 -54.21 30.46 -24.18
CA ASN A 232 -52.94 30.62 -24.90
C ASN A 232 -51.74 30.39 -23.98
N ILE A 233 -51.76 30.94 -22.76
CA ILE A 233 -50.70 30.74 -21.76
C ILE A 233 -50.55 29.25 -21.41
N GLU A 234 -51.65 28.58 -21.08
CA GLU A 234 -51.63 27.16 -20.71
C GLU A 234 -51.11 26.29 -21.86
N SER A 235 -51.54 26.57 -23.09
CA SER A 235 -51.12 25.85 -24.29
C SER A 235 -49.65 26.08 -24.63
N ALA A 236 -49.18 27.33 -24.58
CA ALA A 236 -47.80 27.69 -24.86
C ALA A 236 -46.81 27.20 -23.79
N THR A 237 -47.23 27.17 -22.52
CA THR A 237 -46.45 26.60 -21.42
C THR A 237 -46.12 25.13 -21.67
N LYS A 238 -47.10 24.35 -22.14
CA LYS A 238 -46.91 22.93 -22.50
C LYS A 238 -46.03 22.71 -23.72
N ARG A 239 -45.84 23.74 -24.55
CA ARG A 239 -44.92 23.74 -25.70
C ARG A 239 -43.56 24.40 -25.39
N PHE A 240 -43.34 24.79 -24.14
CA PHE A 240 -42.10 25.46 -23.69
C PHE A 240 -41.84 26.82 -24.36
N GLU A 241 -42.89 27.48 -24.88
CA GLU A 241 -42.82 28.80 -25.54
C GLU A 241 -42.86 29.94 -24.49
N TYR A 242 -41.92 29.95 -23.55
CA TYR A 242 -41.98 30.80 -22.35
C TYR A 242 -41.91 32.31 -22.62
N LEU A 243 -41.25 32.74 -23.70
CA LEU A 243 -41.26 34.14 -24.14
C LEU A 243 -42.66 34.61 -24.53
N PHE A 244 -43.42 33.76 -25.22
CA PHE A 244 -44.82 34.08 -25.59
C PHE A 244 -45.74 34.06 -24.36
N VAL A 245 -45.50 33.12 -23.43
CA VAL A 245 -46.19 33.09 -22.13
C VAL A 245 -45.96 34.38 -21.35
N LYS A 246 -44.69 34.83 -21.25
CA LYS A 246 -44.33 36.11 -20.61
C LYS A 246 -45.07 37.27 -21.26
N TYR A 247 -45.02 37.38 -22.59
CA TYR A 247 -45.74 38.42 -23.33
C TYR A 247 -47.24 38.47 -22.99
N LYS A 248 -47.90 37.32 -22.87
CA LYS A 248 -49.33 37.24 -22.50
C LYS A 248 -49.59 37.60 -21.04
N LEU A 249 -48.69 37.23 -20.12
CA LEU A 249 -48.79 37.63 -18.71
C LEU A 249 -48.56 39.13 -18.53
N ASP A 250 -47.58 39.72 -19.23
CA ASP A 250 -47.36 41.17 -19.27
C ASP A 250 -48.63 41.92 -19.72
N HIS A 251 -49.33 41.38 -20.74
CA HIS A 251 -50.60 41.93 -21.22
C HIS A 251 -51.72 41.81 -20.19
N LEU A 252 -51.90 40.64 -19.56
CA LEU A 252 -52.91 40.45 -18.52
C LEU A 252 -52.65 41.36 -17.31
N LYS A 253 -51.39 41.52 -16.92
CA LYS A 253 -50.97 42.41 -15.85
C LYS A 253 -51.28 43.87 -16.20
N SER A 254 -50.85 44.34 -17.37
CA SER A 254 -51.12 45.70 -17.85
C SER A 254 -52.62 46.00 -17.95
N LEU A 255 -53.41 45.02 -18.40
CA LEU A 255 -54.86 45.14 -18.48
C LEU A 255 -55.50 45.24 -17.08
N ASN A 256 -55.02 44.45 -16.13
CA ASN A 256 -55.47 44.51 -14.74
C ASN A 256 -55.06 45.82 -14.04
N ASP A 257 -53.86 46.32 -14.33
CA ASP A 257 -53.35 47.59 -13.81
C ASP A 257 -54.16 48.79 -14.35
N LEU A 258 -54.79 48.65 -15.52
CA LEU A 258 -55.64 49.68 -16.12
C LEU A 258 -57.09 49.63 -15.62
N LEU A 259 -57.67 48.42 -15.50
CA LEU A 259 -59.11 48.24 -15.21
C LEU A 259 -59.42 47.92 -13.75
N HIS A 260 -58.42 47.47 -12.97
CA HIS A 260 -58.54 47.06 -11.58
C HIS A 260 -59.69 46.08 -11.30
N GLN A 261 -59.75 44.99 -12.07
CA GLN A 261 -60.85 44.01 -12.01
C GLN A 261 -60.40 42.68 -11.38
N ASP A 262 -61.10 42.25 -10.32
CA ASP A 262 -60.75 41.04 -9.57
C ASP A 262 -60.66 39.76 -10.42
N TYR A 263 -61.52 39.62 -11.43
CA TYR A 263 -61.51 38.44 -12.29
C TYR A 263 -60.25 38.37 -13.17
N ILE A 264 -59.68 39.51 -13.58
CA ILE A 264 -58.44 39.56 -14.37
C ILE A 264 -57.26 39.17 -13.49
N LYS A 265 -57.20 39.74 -12.29
CA LYS A 265 -56.21 39.38 -11.26
C LYS A 265 -56.26 37.89 -10.93
N LEU A 266 -57.44 37.34 -10.67
CA LEU A 266 -57.62 35.92 -10.40
C LEU A 266 -57.13 35.04 -11.56
N THR A 267 -57.45 35.40 -12.81
CA THR A 267 -56.96 34.67 -13.99
C THR A 267 -55.44 34.76 -14.12
N TYR A 268 -54.84 35.92 -13.90
CA TYR A 268 -53.39 36.11 -13.89
C TYR A 268 -52.72 35.22 -12.84
N ASP A 269 -53.21 35.24 -11.59
CA ASP A 269 -52.67 34.44 -10.48
C ASP A 269 -52.79 32.93 -10.75
N ASN A 270 -53.90 32.50 -11.36
CA ASN A 270 -54.09 31.11 -11.77
C ASN A 270 -53.11 30.69 -12.88
N CYS A 271 -52.83 31.56 -13.85
CA CYS A 271 -51.83 31.31 -14.88
C CYS A 271 -50.42 31.17 -14.27
N VAL A 272 -50.04 32.09 -13.38
CA VAL A 272 -48.76 32.04 -12.65
C VAL A 272 -48.62 30.73 -11.88
N ARG A 273 -49.66 30.31 -11.14
CA ARG A 273 -49.66 29.05 -10.39
C ARG A 273 -49.54 27.84 -11.31
N PHE A 274 -50.23 27.85 -12.45
CA PHE A 274 -50.17 26.77 -13.44
C PHE A 274 -48.74 26.61 -13.98
N ILE A 275 -48.10 27.70 -14.37
CA ILE A 275 -46.72 27.69 -14.90
C ILE A 275 -45.73 27.20 -13.83
N ALA A 276 -45.83 27.72 -12.61
CA ALA A 276 -44.96 27.31 -11.51
C ALA A 276 -45.09 25.79 -11.21
N THR A 277 -46.32 25.28 -11.23
CA THR A 277 -46.60 23.84 -11.07
C THR A 277 -46.00 23.02 -12.22
N HIS A 278 -46.15 23.49 -13.47
CA HIS A 278 -45.58 22.82 -14.64
C HIS A 278 -44.04 22.74 -14.56
N LEU A 279 -43.36 23.84 -14.27
CA LEU A 279 -41.90 23.87 -14.13
C LEU A 279 -41.41 22.99 -12.97
N SER A 280 -42.16 22.97 -11.86
CA SER A 280 -41.85 22.08 -10.72
C SER A 280 -42.02 20.60 -11.06
N GLN A 281 -43.00 20.26 -11.90
CA GLN A 281 -43.21 18.89 -12.36
C GLN A 281 -42.10 18.47 -13.33
N GLU A 282 -41.74 19.31 -14.29
CA GLU A 282 -40.60 19.08 -15.21
C GLU A 282 -39.29 18.84 -14.43
N TYR A 283 -39.06 19.60 -13.36
CA TYR A 283 -37.91 19.38 -12.49
C TYR A 283 -37.94 18.01 -11.82
N LYS A 284 -39.08 17.64 -11.20
CA LYS A 284 -39.25 16.34 -10.54
C LYS A 284 -39.08 15.18 -11.51
N ASP A 285 -39.62 15.30 -12.71
CA ASP A 285 -39.53 14.25 -13.73
C ASP A 285 -38.08 14.13 -14.24
N GLY A 286 -37.41 15.25 -14.49
CA GLY A 286 -36.00 15.28 -14.88
C GLY A 286 -35.07 14.64 -13.84
N ILE A 287 -35.19 15.02 -12.56
CA ILE A 287 -34.34 14.44 -11.51
C ILE A 287 -34.67 12.96 -11.23
N SER A 288 -35.94 12.57 -11.30
CA SER A 288 -36.35 11.17 -11.09
C SER A 288 -35.86 10.27 -12.22
N ALA A 289 -35.86 10.77 -13.46
CA ALA A 289 -35.27 10.09 -14.59
C ALA A 289 -33.77 9.89 -14.37
N LEU A 290 -33.05 10.96 -14.00
CA LEU A 290 -31.61 10.90 -13.71
C LEU A 290 -31.31 9.84 -12.64
N ASP A 291 -31.97 9.88 -11.48
CA ASP A 291 -31.76 8.93 -10.39
C ASP A 291 -31.92 7.47 -10.83
N ARG A 292 -32.95 7.18 -11.63
CA ARG A 292 -33.19 5.84 -12.19
C ARG A 292 -32.01 5.38 -13.04
N TYR A 293 -31.41 6.26 -13.82
CA TYR A 293 -30.26 5.95 -14.68
C TYR A 293 -28.93 5.86 -13.91
N LEU A 294 -28.85 6.46 -12.72
CA LEU A 294 -27.66 6.42 -11.89
C LEU A 294 -27.59 5.16 -10.99
N MET A 295 -28.69 4.44 -10.79
CA MET A 295 -28.74 3.14 -10.06
C MET A 295 -27.66 2.13 -10.51
N ASN A 296 -27.06 1.39 -9.57
CA ASN A 296 -25.84 0.57 -9.79
C ASN A 296 -25.91 -0.51 -10.89
N GLN A 297 -27.08 -0.83 -11.45
CA GLN A 297 -27.25 -1.87 -12.48
C GLN A 297 -27.63 -1.33 -13.87
N THR A 298 -27.95 -0.05 -14.01
CA THR A 298 -28.35 0.54 -15.29
C THR A 298 -27.13 1.05 -16.04
N VAL A 299 -27.06 0.77 -17.35
CA VAL A 299 -26.08 1.42 -18.25
C VAL A 299 -26.62 2.79 -18.58
N LEU A 300 -25.81 3.84 -18.34
CA LEU A 300 -26.18 5.21 -18.68
C LEU A 300 -25.97 5.43 -20.18
N SER A 301 -27.04 5.66 -20.94
CA SER A 301 -26.96 5.97 -22.37
C SER A 301 -26.84 7.47 -22.62
N ILE A 302 -26.45 7.84 -23.85
CA ILE A 302 -26.42 9.24 -24.28
C ILE A 302 -27.84 9.83 -24.32
N GLU A 303 -28.83 9.03 -24.73
CA GLU A 303 -30.25 9.45 -24.80
C GLU A 303 -30.81 9.80 -23.41
N ASP A 304 -30.39 9.07 -22.37
CA ASP A 304 -30.77 9.35 -20.98
C ASP A 304 -30.25 10.71 -20.51
N ILE A 305 -29.00 11.05 -20.87
CA ILE A 305 -28.39 12.34 -20.53
C ILE A 305 -29.06 13.47 -21.29
N GLN A 306 -29.35 13.27 -22.58
CA GLN A 306 -30.05 14.25 -23.40
C GLN A 306 -31.44 14.56 -22.83
N THR A 307 -32.15 13.57 -22.29
CA THR A 307 -33.44 13.78 -21.63
C THR A 307 -33.33 14.74 -20.45
N PHE A 308 -32.32 14.55 -19.58
CA PHE A 308 -32.06 15.47 -18.47
C PHE A 308 -31.63 16.87 -18.94
N GLN A 309 -30.81 16.96 -19.99
CA GLN A 309 -30.40 18.24 -20.58
C GLN A 309 -31.58 19.03 -21.15
N ILE A 310 -32.53 18.35 -21.79
CA ILE A 310 -33.76 18.96 -22.32
C ILE A 310 -34.56 19.60 -21.19
N CYS A 311 -34.80 18.89 -20.08
CA CYS A 311 -35.50 19.46 -18.92
C CYS A 311 -34.77 20.67 -18.33
N ALA A 312 -33.43 20.59 -18.19
CA ALA A 312 -32.63 21.70 -17.68
C ALA A 312 -32.66 22.91 -18.64
N HIS A 313 -32.70 22.68 -19.95
CA HIS A 313 -32.82 23.72 -20.97
C HIS A 313 -34.22 24.35 -20.98
N HIS A 314 -35.28 23.58 -20.77
CA HIS A 314 -36.62 24.15 -20.61
C HIS A 314 -36.70 25.12 -19.42
N ALA A 315 -36.05 24.77 -18.30
CA ALA A 315 -35.93 25.68 -17.15
C ALA A 315 -35.12 26.94 -17.48
N GLU A 316 -34.10 26.83 -18.35
CA GLU A 316 -33.32 27.98 -18.86
C GLU A 316 -34.18 28.93 -19.70
N LEU A 317 -35.01 28.39 -20.60
CA LEU A 317 -35.92 29.18 -21.43
C LEU A 317 -36.97 29.93 -20.58
N ALA A 318 -37.29 29.43 -19.39
CA ALA A 318 -38.24 30.04 -18.46
C ALA A 318 -37.62 31.14 -17.57
N GLU A 319 -36.31 31.40 -17.61
CA GLU A 319 -35.63 32.33 -16.70
C GLU A 319 -36.18 33.76 -16.76
N GLU A 320 -36.37 34.30 -17.96
CA GLU A 320 -36.91 35.66 -18.13
C GLU A 320 -38.34 35.77 -17.58
N LEU A 321 -39.15 34.74 -17.83
CA LEU A 321 -40.50 34.64 -17.29
C LEU A 321 -40.48 34.57 -15.75
N ARG A 322 -39.55 33.79 -15.19
CA ARG A 322 -39.41 33.60 -13.74
C ARG A 322 -39.11 34.92 -13.04
N ASN A 323 -38.11 35.65 -13.55
CA ASN A 323 -37.62 36.90 -12.97
C ASN A 323 -38.69 38.00 -12.94
N VAL A 324 -39.70 37.94 -13.81
CA VAL A 324 -40.75 38.97 -13.91
C VAL A 324 -42.05 38.56 -13.21
N HIS A 325 -42.47 37.29 -13.33
CA HIS A 325 -43.83 36.88 -12.92
C HIS A 325 -43.91 35.80 -11.83
N LEU A 326 -42.91 34.92 -11.71
CA LEU A 326 -43.05 33.69 -10.91
C LEU A 326 -42.33 33.76 -9.55
N GLY A 327 -41.34 34.64 -9.39
CA GLY A 327 -40.57 34.78 -8.15
C GLY A 327 -39.44 33.77 -7.98
N GLU A 328 -38.69 33.86 -6.88
CA GLU A 328 -37.48 33.05 -6.63
C GLU A 328 -37.75 31.60 -6.24
N GLU A 329 -38.96 31.28 -5.76
CA GLU A 329 -39.30 29.94 -5.28
C GLU A 329 -39.48 28.91 -6.40
N VAL A 330 -39.64 29.37 -7.65
CA VAL A 330 -39.79 28.49 -8.81
C VAL A 330 -38.44 27.98 -9.28
N VAL A 331 -38.41 26.73 -9.72
CA VAL A 331 -37.18 26.02 -10.08
C VAL A 331 -36.37 26.78 -11.15
N HIS A 332 -35.09 26.98 -10.86
CA HIS A 332 -34.08 27.53 -11.77
C HIS A 332 -33.28 26.38 -12.42
N ARG A 333 -32.80 26.57 -13.66
CA ARG A 333 -31.71 25.76 -14.27
C ARG A 333 -30.59 25.39 -13.29
N ARG A 334 -30.18 26.30 -12.40
CA ARG A 334 -29.09 26.05 -11.44
C ARG A 334 -29.41 24.90 -10.46
N ALA A 335 -30.69 24.67 -10.13
CA ALA A 335 -31.12 23.56 -9.29
C ALA A 335 -30.80 22.20 -9.93
N PHE A 336 -31.00 22.06 -11.25
CA PHE A 336 -30.62 20.83 -11.99
C PHE A 336 -29.11 20.56 -11.90
N ILE A 337 -28.28 21.59 -12.10
CA ILE A 337 -26.81 21.45 -12.03
C ILE A 337 -26.35 21.13 -10.60
N GLN A 338 -26.94 21.78 -9.59
CA GLN A 338 -26.65 21.48 -8.18
C GLN A 338 -27.02 20.04 -7.83
N TYR A 339 -28.19 19.59 -8.26
CA TYR A 339 -28.65 18.22 -8.06
C TYR A 339 -27.74 17.20 -8.75
N LEU A 340 -27.40 17.43 -10.03
CA LEU A 340 -26.45 16.60 -10.77
C LEU A 340 -25.11 16.48 -10.04
N ASN A 341 -24.55 17.60 -9.59
CA ASN A 341 -23.29 17.60 -8.86
C ASN A 341 -23.37 16.80 -7.55
N GLN A 342 -24.47 16.91 -6.80
CA GLN A 342 -24.70 16.10 -5.60
C GLN A 342 -24.76 14.61 -5.93
N GLN A 343 -25.47 14.23 -6.99
CA GLN A 343 -25.56 12.83 -7.40
C GLN A 343 -24.23 12.27 -7.88
N VAL A 344 -23.44 13.05 -8.63
CA VAL A 344 -22.09 12.65 -9.03
C VAL A 344 -21.17 12.48 -7.82
N ILE A 345 -21.26 13.36 -6.81
CA ILE A 345 -20.50 13.23 -5.57
C ILE A 345 -20.89 11.94 -4.84
N SER A 346 -22.19 11.65 -4.74
CA SER A 346 -22.71 10.42 -4.13
C SER A 346 -22.23 9.16 -4.87
N LEU A 347 -22.33 9.15 -6.20
CA LEU A 347 -21.80 8.09 -7.06
C LEU A 347 -20.28 7.92 -6.92
N GLY A 348 -19.56 9.00 -6.66
CA GLY A 348 -18.12 8.99 -6.42
C GLY A 348 -17.72 8.56 -5.01
N ALA A 349 -18.63 8.60 -4.03
CA ALA A 349 -18.37 8.23 -2.64
C ALA A 349 -18.42 6.71 -2.43
N GLY A 350 -19.46 6.04 -2.95
CA GLY A 350 -19.63 4.58 -2.82
C GLY A 350 -18.41 3.76 -3.26
N PRO A 351 -17.84 4.00 -4.46
CA PRO A 351 -16.63 3.33 -4.94
C PRO A 351 -15.40 3.52 -4.05
N ARG A 352 -15.31 4.63 -3.28
CA ARG A 352 -14.12 4.91 -2.45
C ARG A 352 -13.98 3.95 -1.27
N GLU A 353 -15.11 3.46 -0.77
CA GLU A 353 -15.20 2.48 0.31
C GLU A 353 -14.98 1.03 -0.17
N LYS A 354 -15.05 0.81 -1.49
CA LYS A 354 -14.84 -0.51 -2.11
C LYS A 354 -13.37 -0.76 -2.42
N ASP A 355 -13.01 -2.03 -2.57
CA ASP A 355 -11.69 -2.41 -3.06
C ASP A 355 -11.53 -2.03 -4.54
N ILE A 356 -10.29 -1.77 -4.96
CA ILE A 356 -10.00 -1.24 -6.32
C ILE A 356 -10.35 -2.22 -7.44
N ASN A 357 -10.48 -3.51 -7.12
CA ASN A 357 -10.83 -4.57 -8.04
C ASN A 357 -12.34 -4.93 -8.01
N ASP A 358 -13.17 -4.15 -7.32
CA ASP A 358 -14.63 -4.33 -7.32
C ASP A 358 -15.22 -3.78 -8.64
N VAL A 359 -16.00 -4.61 -9.34
CA VAL A 359 -16.63 -4.25 -10.63
C VAL A 359 -17.55 -3.03 -10.51
N SER A 360 -18.15 -2.79 -9.34
CA SER A 360 -18.98 -1.60 -9.11
C SER A 360 -18.20 -0.29 -9.23
N VAL A 361 -16.88 -0.30 -8.98
CA VAL A 361 -16.00 0.85 -9.20
C VAL A 361 -15.99 1.23 -10.68
N LYS A 362 -15.88 0.23 -11.59
CA LYS A 362 -15.92 0.47 -13.05
C LYS A 362 -17.23 1.14 -13.45
N THR A 363 -18.35 0.55 -13.04
CA THR A 363 -19.69 1.04 -13.38
C THR A 363 -19.90 2.50 -12.94
N SER A 364 -19.48 2.85 -11.73
CA SER A 364 -19.60 4.22 -11.24
C SER A 364 -18.67 5.19 -11.98
N LEU A 365 -17.40 4.82 -12.22
CA LEU A 365 -16.45 5.67 -12.93
C LEU A 365 -16.85 5.88 -14.40
N ASP A 366 -17.36 4.85 -15.08
CA ASP A 366 -17.89 4.94 -16.45
C ASP A 366 -19.05 5.93 -16.52
N LYS A 367 -20.02 5.85 -15.59
CA LYS A 367 -21.13 6.81 -15.52
C LYS A 367 -20.65 8.24 -15.31
N ILE A 368 -19.74 8.46 -14.36
CA ILE A 368 -19.22 9.80 -14.07
C ILE A 368 -18.41 10.34 -15.25
N LYS A 369 -17.63 9.49 -15.93
CA LYS A 369 -16.89 9.85 -17.15
C LYS A 369 -17.84 10.28 -18.25
N ILE A 370 -18.90 9.52 -18.51
CA ILE A 370 -19.91 9.91 -19.51
C ILE A 370 -20.53 11.25 -19.11
N LEU A 371 -21.01 11.42 -17.87
CA LEU A 371 -21.57 12.68 -17.39
C LEU A 371 -20.59 13.87 -17.55
N SER A 372 -19.29 13.65 -17.28
CA SER A 372 -18.27 14.68 -17.41
C SER A 372 -18.09 15.20 -18.84
N ASN A 373 -18.39 14.37 -19.85
CA ASN A 373 -18.33 14.76 -21.25
C ASN A 373 -19.47 15.72 -21.64
N PHE A 374 -20.62 15.62 -20.98
CA PHE A 374 -21.80 16.46 -21.24
C PHE A 374 -21.91 17.66 -20.31
N PHE A 375 -21.31 17.58 -19.11
CA PHE A 375 -21.36 18.61 -18.09
C PHE A 375 -19.95 19.00 -17.62
N PRO A 376 -19.39 20.12 -18.12
CA PRO A 376 -18.02 20.55 -17.80
C PRO A 376 -17.74 20.68 -16.29
N ASP A 377 -18.73 21.10 -15.50
CA ASP A 377 -18.63 21.24 -14.05
C ASP A 377 -18.33 19.91 -13.33
N VAL A 378 -18.74 18.79 -13.94
CA VAL A 378 -18.51 17.43 -13.42
C VAL A 378 -17.08 16.97 -13.65
N ASN A 379 -16.39 17.50 -14.67
CA ASN A 379 -15.04 17.05 -15.02
C ASN A 379 -14.03 17.23 -13.86
N LYS A 380 -14.17 18.32 -13.09
CA LYS A 380 -13.35 18.53 -11.89
C LYS A 380 -13.59 17.45 -10.83
N ILE A 381 -14.84 17.03 -10.65
CA ILE A 381 -15.22 15.97 -9.70
C ILE A 381 -14.66 14.62 -10.18
N TYR A 382 -14.82 14.31 -11.47
CA TYR A 382 -14.29 13.10 -12.10
C TYR A 382 -12.77 12.99 -11.92
N THR A 383 -12.03 14.05 -12.26
CA THR A 383 -10.56 14.11 -12.13
C THR A 383 -10.12 13.86 -10.68
N ASN A 384 -10.82 14.46 -9.70
CA ASN A 384 -10.52 14.25 -8.28
C ASN A 384 -10.74 12.79 -7.83
N ILE A 385 -11.76 12.11 -8.38
CA ILE A 385 -12.02 10.70 -8.09
C ILE A 385 -10.94 9.82 -8.72
N CYS A 386 -10.56 10.07 -9.98
CA CYS A 386 -9.45 9.38 -10.63
C CYS A 386 -8.14 9.53 -9.83
N GLN A 387 -7.82 10.74 -9.36
CA GLN A 387 -6.65 10.97 -8.51
C GLN A 387 -6.69 10.18 -7.19
N TYR A 388 -7.89 10.01 -6.59
CA TYR A 388 -8.05 9.18 -5.40
C TYR A 388 -7.71 7.71 -5.68
N PHE A 389 -8.23 7.14 -6.78
CA PHE A 389 -7.93 5.75 -7.15
C PHE A 389 -6.47 5.57 -7.55
N ASN A 390 -5.86 6.55 -8.21
CA ASN A 390 -4.42 6.52 -8.51
C ASN A 390 -3.59 6.47 -7.22
N LYS A 391 -3.91 7.28 -6.20
CA LYS A 391 -3.26 7.21 -4.89
C LYS A 391 -3.47 5.86 -4.20
N LYS A 392 -4.66 5.26 -4.32
CA LYS A 392 -4.96 3.94 -3.75
C LYS A 392 -4.16 2.83 -4.44
N LEU A 393 -3.94 2.94 -5.75
CA LEU A 393 -3.02 2.08 -6.50
C LEU A 393 -1.58 2.27 -6.07
N ASP A 394 -1.12 3.52 -5.87
CA ASP A 394 0.25 3.80 -5.39
C ASP A 394 0.49 3.19 -4.00
N LEU A 395 -0.51 3.25 -3.11
CA LEU A 395 -0.46 2.57 -1.81
C LEU A 395 -0.39 1.04 -1.95
N LEU A 396 -1.11 0.47 -2.92
CA LEU A 396 -1.06 -0.97 -3.19
C LEU A 396 0.32 -1.39 -3.73
N VAL A 397 0.90 -0.59 -4.63
CA VAL A 397 2.26 -0.76 -5.14
C VAL A 397 3.27 -0.72 -3.99
N GLN A 398 3.15 0.24 -3.08
CA GLN A 398 4.02 0.31 -1.90
C GLN A 398 3.82 -0.89 -0.97
N SER A 399 2.58 -1.29 -0.71
CA SER A 399 2.27 -2.45 0.13
C SER A 399 2.84 -3.75 -0.45
N PHE A 400 2.83 -3.90 -1.79
CA PHE A 400 3.52 -5.01 -2.45
C PHE A 400 5.02 -4.97 -2.18
N LYS A 401 5.68 -3.83 -2.42
CA LYS A 401 7.13 -3.65 -2.21
C LYS A 401 7.54 -3.95 -0.77
N ASP A 402 6.75 -3.48 0.19
CA ASP A 402 6.94 -3.73 1.61
C ASP A 402 6.81 -5.23 1.92
N SER A 403 5.73 -5.90 1.48
CA SER A 403 5.55 -7.34 1.68
C SER A 403 6.69 -8.18 1.11
N VAL A 404 7.22 -7.80 -0.06
CA VAL A 404 8.40 -8.45 -0.66
C VAL A 404 9.63 -8.26 0.23
N SER A 405 9.91 -7.03 0.68
CA SER A 405 11.06 -6.75 1.56
C SER A 405 11.00 -7.47 2.91
N PHE A 406 9.78 -7.71 3.43
CA PHE A 406 9.55 -8.47 4.66
C PHE A 406 9.42 -9.98 4.42
N LYS A 407 9.68 -10.49 3.20
CA LYS A 407 9.63 -11.92 2.84
C LYS A 407 8.23 -12.54 3.02
N LYS A 408 7.16 -11.72 2.97
CA LYS A 408 5.77 -12.16 3.11
C LYS A 408 5.15 -12.39 1.72
N PHE A 409 5.60 -13.45 1.05
CA PHE A 409 5.29 -13.66 -0.36
C PHE A 409 3.79 -13.92 -0.65
N ASP A 410 3.06 -14.56 0.27
CA ASP A 410 1.61 -14.72 0.15
C ASP A 410 0.87 -13.36 0.17
N GLN A 411 1.34 -12.41 0.98
CA GLN A 411 0.78 -11.06 1.01
C GLN A 411 1.11 -10.29 -0.26
N SER A 412 2.35 -10.41 -0.76
CA SER A 412 2.71 -9.82 -2.06
C SER A 412 1.87 -10.40 -3.20
N ALA A 413 1.56 -11.71 -3.17
CA ALA A 413 0.67 -12.35 -4.13
C ALA A 413 -0.74 -11.75 -4.10
N SER A 414 -1.28 -11.53 -2.90
CA SER A 414 -2.57 -10.86 -2.74
C SER A 414 -2.55 -9.42 -3.28
N HIS A 415 -1.48 -8.66 -3.03
CA HIS A 415 -1.37 -7.29 -3.51
C HIS A 415 -1.24 -7.20 -5.04
N ILE A 416 -0.39 -8.01 -5.67
CA ILE A 416 -0.22 -8.01 -7.14
C ILE A 416 -1.46 -8.57 -7.85
N SER A 417 -2.16 -9.54 -7.24
CA SER A 417 -3.45 -10.03 -7.71
C SER A 417 -4.51 -8.93 -7.73
N LYS A 418 -4.67 -8.20 -6.62
CA LYS A 418 -5.57 -7.04 -6.54
C LYS A 418 -5.22 -5.96 -7.56
N PHE A 419 -3.92 -5.74 -7.80
CA PHE A 419 -3.47 -4.78 -8.81
C PHE A 419 -3.87 -5.24 -10.22
N TYR A 420 -3.58 -6.50 -10.54
CA TYR A 420 -3.90 -7.09 -11.84
C TYR A 420 -5.40 -7.04 -12.13
N ASP A 421 -6.23 -7.42 -11.16
CA ASP A 421 -7.69 -7.38 -11.30
C ASP A 421 -8.24 -5.95 -11.44
N ALA A 422 -7.52 -4.93 -10.93
CA ALA A 422 -7.89 -3.53 -11.07
C ALA A 422 -7.58 -2.94 -12.46
N ILE A 423 -6.67 -3.53 -13.23
CA ILE A 423 -6.32 -3.08 -14.60
C ILE A 423 -7.56 -2.99 -15.50
N PRO A 424 -8.38 -4.04 -15.72
CA PRO A 424 -9.55 -3.95 -16.59
C PRO A 424 -10.62 -2.96 -16.09
N ILE A 425 -10.60 -2.62 -14.80
CA ILE A 425 -11.53 -1.67 -14.16
C ILE A 425 -11.06 -0.23 -14.38
N LEU A 426 -9.77 0.06 -14.20
CA LEU A 426 -9.24 1.42 -14.13
C LEU A 426 -8.49 1.89 -15.38
N LYS A 427 -8.12 1.00 -16.31
CA LYS A 427 -7.32 1.34 -17.51
C LYS A 427 -7.93 2.47 -18.34
N ASP A 428 -9.26 2.49 -18.48
CA ASP A 428 -9.99 3.48 -19.29
C ASP A 428 -10.11 4.85 -18.57
N HIS A 429 -9.68 4.93 -17.32
CA HIS A 429 -9.79 6.12 -16.46
C HIS A 429 -8.44 6.69 -16.03
N LEU A 430 -7.41 5.85 -15.85
CA LEU A 430 -6.07 6.27 -15.42
C LEU A 430 -5.01 6.17 -16.52
N GLY A 431 -5.35 5.54 -17.65
CA GLY A 431 -4.42 5.27 -18.75
C GLY A 431 -3.89 3.85 -18.69
N SER A 432 -4.06 3.10 -19.79
CA SER A 432 -3.58 1.71 -19.89
C SER A 432 -2.06 1.63 -19.78
N GLU A 433 -1.34 2.52 -20.45
CA GLU A 433 0.13 2.54 -20.47
C GLU A 433 0.72 2.76 -19.07
N ASP A 434 0.16 3.69 -18.28
CA ASP A 434 0.65 3.96 -16.90
C ASP A 434 0.45 2.74 -15.98
N MET A 435 -0.71 2.09 -16.08
CA MET A 435 -1.03 0.89 -15.30
C MET A 435 -0.12 -0.29 -15.66
N GLU A 436 0.12 -0.51 -16.96
CA GLU A 436 1.03 -1.55 -17.44
C GLU A 436 2.47 -1.29 -17.01
N LEU A 437 2.94 -0.04 -17.07
CA LEU A 437 4.25 0.37 -16.55
C LEU A 437 4.39 0.07 -15.05
N LYS A 438 3.40 0.47 -14.24
CA LYS A 438 3.40 0.18 -12.79
C LYS A 438 3.40 -1.33 -12.52
N TYR A 439 2.65 -2.13 -13.27
CA TYR A 439 2.66 -3.58 -13.14
C TYR A 439 4.05 -4.17 -13.44
N MET A 440 4.66 -3.78 -14.56
CA MET A 440 6.02 -4.20 -14.92
C MET A 440 7.07 -3.78 -13.87
N GLU A 441 6.89 -2.63 -13.23
CA GLU A 441 7.75 -2.20 -12.12
C GLU A 441 7.63 -3.12 -10.89
N LEU A 442 6.44 -3.66 -10.59
CA LEU A 442 6.26 -4.63 -9.50
C LEU A 442 7.01 -5.93 -9.80
N GLU A 443 6.87 -6.46 -11.01
CA GLU A 443 7.60 -7.66 -11.45
C GLU A 443 9.11 -7.43 -11.38
N LYS A 444 9.58 -6.31 -11.93
CA LYS A 444 11.01 -5.94 -11.92
C LYS A 444 11.54 -5.77 -10.51
N TYR A 445 10.77 -5.15 -9.60
CA TYR A 445 11.14 -5.01 -8.21
C TYR A 445 11.26 -6.36 -7.51
N PHE A 446 10.31 -7.27 -7.74
CA PHE A 446 10.33 -8.61 -7.17
C PHE A 446 11.57 -9.38 -7.59
N PHE A 447 11.87 -9.43 -8.90
CA PHE A 447 13.06 -10.12 -9.40
C PHE A 447 14.35 -9.45 -8.96
N LYS A 448 14.38 -8.11 -8.90
CA LYS A 448 15.53 -7.38 -8.37
C LYS A 448 15.80 -7.77 -6.92
N TYR A 449 14.78 -7.81 -6.05
CA TYR A 449 14.94 -8.21 -4.65
C TYR A 449 15.53 -9.62 -4.51
N LEU A 450 15.07 -10.58 -5.31
CA LEU A 450 15.62 -11.94 -5.29
C LEU A 450 17.07 -11.98 -5.80
N ASN A 451 17.39 -11.27 -6.88
CA ASN A 451 18.75 -11.18 -7.39
C ASN A 451 19.70 -10.50 -6.40
N ASP A 452 19.30 -9.35 -5.84
CA ASP A 452 20.07 -8.61 -4.83
C ASP A 452 20.37 -9.52 -3.62
N SER A 453 19.38 -10.33 -3.17
CA SER A 453 19.57 -11.30 -2.09
C SER A 453 20.65 -12.36 -2.39
N THR A 454 20.84 -12.72 -3.67
CA THR A 454 21.90 -13.66 -4.10
C THR A 454 23.23 -12.97 -4.34
N GLU A 455 23.23 -11.75 -4.90
CA GLU A 455 24.43 -10.97 -5.20
C GLU A 455 25.12 -10.48 -3.93
N GLU A 456 24.36 -10.14 -2.90
CA GLU A 456 24.88 -9.81 -1.58
C GLU A 456 25.76 -10.91 -1.01
N LEU A 457 25.54 -12.18 -1.39
CA LEU A 457 26.34 -13.33 -0.93
C LEU A 457 27.48 -13.71 -1.87
N SER A 458 27.69 -12.96 -2.96
CA SER A 458 28.78 -13.23 -3.90
C SER A 458 30.18 -13.16 -3.28
N PHE A 459 30.35 -12.40 -2.19
CA PHE A 459 31.61 -12.32 -1.45
C PHE A 459 31.93 -13.63 -0.71
N VAL A 460 30.90 -14.37 -0.27
CA VAL A 460 31.05 -15.63 0.49
C VAL A 460 31.85 -16.63 -0.34
N PHE A 461 31.55 -16.73 -1.63
CA PHE A 461 32.24 -17.63 -2.56
C PHE A 461 33.68 -17.23 -2.89
N ARG A 462 34.18 -16.09 -2.41
CA ARG A 462 35.58 -15.65 -2.58
C ARG A 462 36.44 -15.91 -1.35
N GLN A 463 35.83 -16.30 -0.23
CA GLN A 463 36.55 -16.58 1.00
C GLN A 463 37.31 -17.92 0.88
N GLU A 464 38.46 -18.02 1.54
CA GLU A 464 39.20 -19.29 1.59
C GLU A 464 38.56 -20.31 2.55
N LYS A 465 37.83 -19.82 3.56
CA LYS A 465 37.16 -20.62 4.58
C LYS A 465 35.84 -19.95 4.95
N LEU A 466 34.77 -20.73 5.00
CA LEU A 466 33.45 -20.26 5.41
C LEU A 466 33.29 -20.39 6.92
N GLU A 467 32.67 -19.39 7.53
CA GLU A 467 32.25 -19.43 8.93
C GLU A 467 30.79 -19.89 9.06
N ALA A 468 30.37 -20.22 10.28
CA ALA A 468 29.00 -20.64 10.54
C ALA A 468 27.97 -19.56 10.15
N ASP A 469 28.31 -18.28 10.37
CA ASP A 469 27.48 -17.14 10.00
C ASP A 469 27.28 -17.04 8.47
N ASP A 470 28.29 -17.38 7.68
CA ASP A 470 28.17 -17.41 6.22
C ASP A 470 27.23 -18.53 5.75
N ILE A 471 27.29 -19.70 6.40
CA ILE A 471 26.35 -20.80 6.11
C ILE A 471 24.92 -20.43 6.49
N ASP A 472 24.72 -19.76 7.62
CA ASP A 472 23.39 -19.30 8.03
C ASP A 472 22.83 -18.26 7.04
N LYS A 473 23.67 -17.37 6.48
CA LYS A 473 23.29 -16.48 5.39
C LYS A 473 22.89 -17.24 4.12
N LEU A 474 23.67 -18.24 3.71
CA LEU A 474 23.35 -19.09 2.54
C LEU A 474 22.02 -19.84 2.74
N LYS A 475 21.79 -20.43 3.91
CA LYS A 475 20.51 -21.09 4.28
C LYS A 475 19.34 -20.13 4.21
N ASN A 476 19.49 -18.94 4.78
CA ASN A 476 18.46 -17.91 4.76
C ASN A 476 18.12 -17.50 3.32
N CYS A 477 19.11 -17.34 2.44
CA CYS A 477 18.87 -17.01 1.04
C CYS A 477 18.16 -18.15 0.28
N ILE A 478 18.59 -19.40 0.48
CA ILE A 478 17.90 -20.58 -0.08
C ILE A 478 16.44 -20.61 0.38
N SER A 479 16.19 -20.42 1.67
CA SER A 479 14.84 -20.40 2.22
C SER A 479 13.97 -19.29 1.61
N ILE A 480 14.52 -18.09 1.37
CA ILE A 480 13.81 -16.99 0.68
C ILE A 480 13.42 -17.41 -0.73
N LEU A 481 14.36 -17.94 -1.51
CA LEU A 481 14.13 -18.35 -2.90
C LEU A 481 13.15 -19.53 -2.98
N GLU A 482 13.26 -20.53 -2.10
CA GLU A 482 12.32 -21.64 -2.01
C GLU A 482 10.91 -21.16 -1.65
N THR A 483 10.79 -20.28 -0.66
CA THR A 483 9.48 -19.72 -0.25
C THR A 483 8.86 -18.97 -1.43
N ALA A 484 9.61 -18.10 -2.11
CA ALA A 484 9.15 -17.39 -3.29
C ALA A 484 8.71 -18.34 -4.43
N ASN A 485 9.47 -19.40 -4.67
CA ASN A 485 9.18 -20.39 -5.73
C ASN A 485 7.96 -21.28 -5.41
N ASN A 486 7.74 -21.54 -4.12
CA ASN A 486 6.65 -22.40 -3.64
C ASN A 486 5.33 -21.63 -3.41
N THR A 487 5.34 -20.30 -3.37
CA THR A 487 4.11 -19.49 -3.30
C THR A 487 3.32 -19.59 -4.60
N PHE A 488 2.38 -20.54 -4.65
CA PHE A 488 1.55 -20.81 -5.83
C PHE A 488 0.75 -19.58 -6.30
N ALA A 489 0.29 -18.74 -5.37
CA ALA A 489 -0.49 -17.55 -5.66
C ALA A 489 0.27 -16.47 -6.47
N LEU A 490 1.61 -16.52 -6.51
CA LEU A 490 2.42 -15.61 -7.34
C LEU A 490 2.46 -16.03 -8.82
N GLN A 491 2.30 -17.32 -9.13
CA GLN A 491 2.55 -17.86 -10.47
C GLN A 491 1.72 -17.24 -11.61
N PRO A 492 0.46 -16.80 -11.41
CA PRO A 492 -0.28 -16.10 -12.46
C PRO A 492 0.29 -14.72 -12.82
N TYR A 493 1.10 -14.14 -11.94
CA TYR A 493 1.54 -12.74 -12.01
C TYR A 493 3.06 -12.57 -12.06
N ILE A 494 3.82 -13.57 -11.64
CA ILE A 494 5.29 -13.59 -11.63
C ILE A 494 5.73 -14.93 -12.23
N SER A 495 6.63 -14.85 -13.22
CA SER A 495 7.17 -16.05 -13.90
C SER A 495 7.89 -17.00 -12.93
N LYS A 496 7.29 -18.18 -12.70
CA LYS A 496 7.93 -19.28 -11.96
C LYS A 496 9.24 -19.73 -12.60
N GLN A 497 9.32 -19.70 -13.93
CA GLN A 497 10.54 -20.08 -14.65
C GLN A 497 11.70 -19.15 -14.29
N THR A 498 11.44 -17.86 -14.15
CA THR A 498 12.45 -16.86 -13.78
C THR A 498 12.90 -17.03 -12.33
N ILE A 499 11.97 -17.27 -11.38
CA ILE A 499 12.34 -17.56 -9.98
C ILE A 499 13.21 -18.82 -9.91
N ASN A 500 12.82 -19.89 -10.61
CA ASN A 500 13.60 -21.12 -10.69
C ASN A 500 14.99 -20.91 -11.29
N ALA A 501 15.13 -20.05 -12.29
CA ALA A 501 16.42 -19.72 -12.89
C ALA A 501 17.36 -19.06 -11.87
N ILE A 502 16.86 -18.08 -11.09
CA ILE A 502 17.62 -17.43 -10.01
C ILE A 502 18.03 -18.47 -8.94
N TYR A 503 17.08 -19.32 -8.52
CA TYR A 503 17.34 -20.38 -7.55
C TYR A 503 18.42 -21.37 -8.03
N THR A 504 18.31 -21.83 -9.27
CA THR A 504 19.25 -22.79 -9.86
C THR A 504 20.63 -22.19 -10.07
N ASP A 505 20.71 -20.93 -10.53
CA ASP A 505 21.97 -20.20 -10.65
C ASP A 505 22.67 -20.07 -9.28
N PHE A 506 21.93 -19.68 -8.25
CA PHE A 506 22.48 -19.56 -6.89
C PHE A 506 22.96 -20.90 -6.33
N LEU A 507 22.17 -21.97 -6.48
CA LEU A 507 22.60 -23.32 -6.09
C LEU A 507 23.86 -23.77 -6.84
N SER A 508 23.95 -23.48 -8.14
CA SER A 508 25.12 -23.85 -8.94
C SER A 508 26.41 -23.18 -8.44
N LYS A 509 26.32 -21.95 -7.92
CA LYS A 509 27.45 -21.24 -7.30
C LYS A 509 27.90 -21.93 -6.01
N ILE A 510 26.97 -22.38 -5.16
CA ILE A 510 27.28 -23.12 -3.94
C ILE A 510 27.94 -24.48 -4.28
N LEU A 511 27.37 -25.21 -5.25
CA LEU A 511 27.93 -26.49 -5.69
C LEU A 511 29.33 -26.33 -6.27
N LYS A 512 29.57 -25.29 -7.08
CA LYS A 512 30.89 -24.99 -7.61
C LYS A 512 31.90 -24.74 -6.49
N TYR A 513 31.52 -24.03 -5.43
CA TYR A 513 32.39 -23.82 -4.27
C TYR A 513 32.71 -25.14 -3.55
N VAL A 514 31.74 -26.06 -3.44
CA VAL A 514 31.98 -27.42 -2.93
C VAL A 514 32.97 -28.19 -3.81
N ASP A 515 32.81 -28.12 -5.14
CA ASP A 515 33.73 -28.76 -6.09
C ASP A 515 35.15 -28.21 -5.94
N GLU A 516 35.32 -26.89 -5.75
CA GLU A 516 36.61 -26.25 -5.50
C GLU A 516 37.28 -26.74 -4.20
N ILE A 517 36.51 -26.97 -3.12
CA ILE A 517 37.04 -27.60 -1.89
C ILE A 517 37.48 -29.04 -2.16
N ILE A 518 36.69 -29.81 -2.92
CA ILE A 518 37.01 -31.19 -3.27
C ILE A 518 38.27 -31.26 -4.16
N GLU A 519 38.45 -30.33 -5.10
CA GLU A 519 39.67 -30.23 -5.90
C GLU A 519 40.89 -29.96 -5.01
N LYS A 520 40.80 -29.00 -4.08
CA LYS A 520 41.86 -28.73 -3.09
C LYS A 520 42.17 -29.98 -2.26
N LEU A 521 41.16 -30.70 -1.75
CA LEU A 521 41.33 -31.98 -1.06
C LEU A 521 42.09 -33.01 -1.91
N ASN A 522 41.71 -33.16 -3.19
CA ASN A 522 42.35 -34.12 -4.08
C ASN A 522 43.83 -33.80 -4.33
N THR A 523 44.22 -32.52 -4.36
CA THR A 523 45.64 -32.14 -4.46
C THR A 523 46.45 -32.53 -3.21
N GLN A 524 45.84 -32.44 -2.02
CA GLN A 524 46.49 -32.72 -0.74
C GLN A 524 46.72 -34.21 -0.45
N PHE A 525 45.96 -35.12 -1.08
CA PHE A 525 46.17 -36.58 -0.94
C PHE A 525 47.53 -37.08 -1.48
N ASN A 526 48.33 -36.22 -2.09
CA ASN A 526 49.67 -36.56 -2.58
C ASN A 526 50.82 -36.15 -1.63
N ASP A 527 50.56 -35.38 -0.56
CA ASP A 527 51.58 -34.86 0.36
C ASP A 527 51.61 -35.63 1.69
N GLU A 528 52.76 -36.17 2.09
CA GLU A 528 52.96 -37.08 3.23
C GLU A 528 52.61 -36.51 4.62
N ASN A 529 52.38 -35.19 4.76
CA ASN A 529 52.04 -34.55 6.05
C ASN A 529 50.74 -33.73 6.02
N SER A 530 49.80 -34.07 5.15
CA SER A 530 48.61 -33.25 4.87
C SER A 530 47.37 -33.53 5.74
N PHE A 531 47.40 -34.48 6.68
CA PHE A 531 46.22 -34.83 7.50
C PHE A 531 45.55 -33.66 8.23
N PRO A 532 46.27 -32.67 8.81
CA PRO A 532 45.63 -31.49 9.40
C PRO A 532 44.89 -30.61 8.38
N MET A 533 45.47 -30.41 7.18
CA MET A 533 44.80 -29.65 6.11
C MET A 533 43.60 -30.41 5.56
N LEU A 534 43.68 -31.74 5.46
CA LEU A 534 42.55 -32.58 5.08
C LEU A 534 41.41 -32.47 6.11
N GLU A 535 41.72 -32.39 7.40
CA GLU A 535 40.71 -32.17 8.46
C GLU A 535 39.94 -30.87 8.25
N GLU A 536 40.66 -29.78 7.97
CA GLU A 536 40.06 -28.46 7.76
C GLU A 536 39.11 -28.44 6.56
N TYR A 537 39.50 -29.04 5.44
CA TYR A 537 38.65 -29.09 4.25
C TYR A 537 37.43 -30.01 4.43
N ILE A 538 37.58 -31.17 5.10
CA ILE A 538 36.43 -32.03 5.42
C ILE A 538 35.47 -31.32 6.39
N ALA A 539 35.99 -30.59 7.38
CA ALA A 539 35.18 -29.78 8.28
C ALA A 539 34.42 -28.66 7.54
N ALA A 540 35.05 -28.03 6.54
CA ALA A 540 34.37 -27.06 5.67
C ALA A 540 33.26 -27.70 4.83
N LEU A 541 33.48 -28.90 4.30
CA LEU A 541 32.44 -29.67 3.59
C LEU A 541 31.27 -30.03 4.52
N ASP A 542 31.53 -30.49 5.75
CA ASP A 542 30.49 -30.77 6.74
C ASP A 542 29.62 -29.53 6.99
N LEU A 543 30.26 -28.38 7.17
CA LEU A 543 29.57 -27.13 7.49
C LEU A 543 28.61 -26.71 6.36
N ILE A 544 29.06 -26.75 5.10
CA ILE A 544 28.22 -26.44 3.93
C ILE A 544 27.12 -27.49 3.74
N ARG A 545 27.43 -28.77 3.94
CA ARG A 545 26.47 -29.88 3.85
C ARG A 545 25.43 -29.88 4.97
N THR A 546 25.48 -28.95 5.93
CA THR A 546 24.31 -28.70 6.81
C THR A 546 23.13 -28.08 6.06
N ILE A 547 23.32 -27.65 4.81
CA ILE A 547 22.27 -27.25 3.89
C ILE A 547 21.73 -28.50 3.19
N SER A 548 20.50 -28.91 3.49
CA SER A 548 19.92 -30.21 3.08
C SER A 548 19.94 -30.47 1.57
N ILE A 549 19.67 -29.46 0.73
CA ILE A 549 19.72 -29.63 -0.72
C ILE A 549 21.16 -29.88 -1.23
N ILE A 550 22.15 -29.26 -0.59
CA ILE A 550 23.56 -29.45 -0.93
C ILE A 550 24.04 -30.81 -0.42
N GLU A 551 23.65 -31.23 0.78
CA GLU A 551 23.89 -32.58 1.30
C GLU A 551 23.45 -33.64 0.29
N PHE A 552 22.20 -33.56 -0.16
CA PHE A 552 21.60 -34.48 -1.12
C PHE A 552 22.34 -34.48 -2.46
N GLN A 553 22.65 -33.30 -3.01
CA GLN A 553 23.31 -33.19 -4.32
C GLN A 553 24.78 -33.62 -4.29
N THR A 554 25.45 -33.48 -3.16
CA THR A 554 26.89 -33.78 -3.03
C THR A 554 27.17 -35.12 -2.37
N ASP A 555 26.15 -35.88 -1.96
CA ASP A 555 26.28 -37.11 -1.16
C ASP A 555 27.28 -38.11 -1.73
N LYS A 556 27.09 -38.49 -2.99
CA LYS A 556 27.98 -39.41 -3.69
C LYS A 556 29.42 -38.90 -3.75
N LEU A 557 29.61 -37.60 -4.00
CA LEU A 557 30.95 -36.98 -4.08
C LEU A 557 31.63 -36.97 -2.72
N TYR A 558 30.89 -36.66 -1.66
CA TYR A 558 31.39 -36.65 -0.28
C TYR A 558 31.79 -38.05 0.20
N VAL A 559 30.94 -39.05 -0.03
CA VAL A 559 31.26 -40.46 0.30
C VAL A 559 32.52 -40.93 -0.42
N ASN A 560 32.65 -40.66 -1.73
CA ASN A 560 33.85 -40.98 -2.51
C ASN A 560 35.10 -40.27 -1.97
N THR A 561 34.95 -39.04 -1.46
CA THR A 561 36.06 -38.28 -0.86
C THR A 561 36.51 -38.91 0.46
N LEU A 562 35.57 -39.37 1.29
CA LEU A 562 35.89 -40.13 2.50
C LEU A 562 36.55 -41.48 2.18
N GLU A 563 36.15 -42.16 1.10
CA GLU A 563 36.83 -43.39 0.66
C GLU A 563 38.28 -43.13 0.21
N LYS A 564 38.53 -42.04 -0.52
CA LYS A 564 39.89 -41.61 -0.86
C LYS A 564 40.73 -41.29 0.37
N LEU A 565 40.14 -40.66 1.38
CA LEU A 565 40.78 -40.39 2.67
C LEU A 565 41.18 -41.69 3.40
N VAL A 566 40.33 -42.71 3.38
CA VAL A 566 40.67 -44.06 3.89
C VAL A 566 41.80 -44.70 3.06
N GLY A 567 41.76 -44.56 1.73
CA GLY A 567 42.84 -44.99 0.86
C GLY A 567 44.18 -44.31 1.19
N TYR A 568 44.14 -43.01 1.49
CA TYR A 568 45.30 -42.22 1.90
C TYR A 568 45.86 -42.66 3.26
N LEU A 569 44.98 -42.92 4.24
CA LEU A 569 45.36 -43.50 5.53
C LEU A 569 46.07 -44.86 5.37
N ASN A 570 45.53 -45.74 4.52
CA ASN A 570 46.15 -47.03 4.24
C ASN A 570 47.48 -46.90 3.48
N LYS A 571 47.65 -45.87 2.65
CA LYS A 571 48.95 -45.56 2.02
C LYS A 571 49.97 -45.13 3.08
N SER A 572 49.58 -44.28 4.03
CA SER A 572 50.44 -43.89 5.16
C SER A 572 50.83 -45.10 6.03
N LYS A 573 49.91 -46.05 6.24
CA LYS A 573 50.18 -47.32 6.90
C LYS A 573 51.27 -48.11 6.15
N ARG A 574 51.11 -48.33 4.84
CA ARG A 574 52.10 -49.04 4.02
C ARG A 574 53.48 -48.39 4.08
N ASN A 575 53.55 -47.06 4.05
CA ASN A 575 54.82 -46.35 4.19
C ASN A 575 55.52 -46.66 5.54
N ILE A 576 54.76 -46.87 6.61
CA ILE A 576 55.30 -47.30 7.92
C ILE A 576 55.73 -48.77 7.86
N GLU A 577 54.90 -49.64 7.29
CA GLU A 577 55.21 -51.07 7.10
C GLU A 577 56.52 -51.25 6.31
N ASP A 578 56.74 -50.48 5.25
CA ASP A 578 57.98 -50.47 4.46
C ASP A 578 59.21 -50.07 5.32
N GLN A 579 59.05 -49.13 6.26
CA GLN A 579 60.14 -48.77 7.19
C GLN A 579 60.36 -49.86 8.26
N LEU A 580 59.29 -50.52 8.71
CA LEU A 580 59.37 -51.63 9.65
C LEU A 580 60.00 -52.88 9.02
N GLU A 581 59.75 -53.14 7.74
CA GLU A 581 60.39 -54.26 7.04
C GLU A 581 61.92 -54.09 6.96
N ILE A 582 62.40 -52.85 6.74
CA ILE A 582 63.82 -52.52 6.77
C ILE A 582 64.42 -52.80 8.16
N LEU A 583 63.69 -52.44 9.22
CA LEU A 583 64.09 -52.74 10.60
C LEU A 583 64.20 -54.25 10.81
N PHE A 584 63.19 -55.02 10.40
CA PHE A 584 63.10 -56.45 10.69
C PHE A 584 64.17 -57.28 9.96
N ARG A 585 64.64 -56.84 8.79
CA ARG A 585 65.64 -57.58 7.99
C ARG A 585 67.09 -57.36 8.43
N HIS A 586 67.37 -56.43 9.36
CA HIS A 586 68.73 -56.08 9.83
C HIS A 586 69.71 -55.70 8.69
N GLU A 587 69.19 -55.30 7.50
CA GLU A 587 69.99 -55.10 6.28
C GLU A 587 70.70 -53.73 6.24
N ARG A 588 70.26 -52.73 7.02
CA ARG A 588 70.83 -51.37 7.11
C ARG A 588 70.56 -50.72 8.47
N LYS A 589 71.32 -49.67 8.82
CA LYS A 589 71.04 -48.81 9.98
C LYS A 589 69.70 -48.09 9.76
N LEU A 590 68.70 -48.38 10.59
CA LEU A 590 67.38 -47.74 10.52
C LEU A 590 67.48 -46.24 10.81
N ASP A 591 66.73 -45.44 10.04
CA ASP A 591 66.47 -44.03 10.32
C ASP A 591 65.22 -43.91 11.21
N TYR A 592 65.43 -43.89 12.53
CA TYR A 592 64.37 -43.74 13.50
C TYR A 592 63.63 -42.39 13.39
N ASP A 593 64.30 -41.33 12.93
CA ASP A 593 63.67 -40.02 12.76
C ASP A 593 62.61 -40.07 11.66
N LYS A 594 62.90 -40.79 10.56
CA LYS A 594 61.95 -41.01 9.48
C LYS A 594 60.73 -41.83 9.94
N LEU A 595 60.95 -42.91 10.70
CA LEU A 595 59.85 -43.73 11.24
C LEU A 595 58.99 -42.94 12.23
N ILE A 596 59.61 -42.15 13.12
CA ILE A 596 58.91 -41.28 14.07
C ILE A 596 58.08 -40.23 13.33
N LYS A 597 58.59 -39.65 12.24
CA LYS A 597 57.86 -38.69 11.41
C LYS A 597 56.62 -39.33 10.76
N CYS A 598 56.76 -40.51 10.18
CA CYS A 598 55.63 -41.25 9.61
C CYS A 598 54.57 -41.59 10.66
N LEU A 599 54.97 -42.07 11.84
CA LEU A 599 54.08 -42.36 12.97
C LEU A 599 53.37 -41.09 13.49
N SER A 600 54.08 -39.97 13.55
CA SER A 600 53.50 -38.68 13.97
C SER A 600 52.46 -38.18 12.97
N SER A 601 52.74 -38.29 11.66
CA SER A 601 51.77 -37.99 10.60
C SER A 601 50.54 -38.89 10.71
N LEU A 602 50.71 -40.21 10.86
CA LEU A 602 49.60 -41.13 11.05
C LEU A 602 48.75 -40.79 12.28
N LYS A 603 49.37 -40.47 13.43
CA LYS A 603 48.65 -40.06 14.64
C LYS A 603 47.82 -38.79 14.47
N SER A 604 48.28 -37.86 13.63
CA SER A 604 47.51 -36.65 13.32
C SER A 604 46.21 -36.94 12.56
N ALA A 605 46.05 -38.15 12.01
CA ALA A 605 44.84 -38.61 11.33
C ALA A 605 43.73 -39.14 12.28
N LYS A 606 43.89 -39.01 13.61
CA LYS A 606 42.93 -39.51 14.61
C LYS A 606 41.50 -39.01 14.39
N TRP A 607 41.34 -37.81 13.84
CA TRP A 607 40.04 -37.19 13.55
C TRP A 607 39.20 -37.99 12.54
N ILE A 608 39.81 -38.84 11.71
CA ILE A 608 39.10 -39.70 10.73
C ILE A 608 38.11 -40.65 11.43
N GLU A 609 38.36 -41.00 12.69
CA GLU A 609 37.49 -41.83 13.52
C GLU A 609 36.07 -41.24 13.66
N LYS A 610 35.92 -39.90 13.58
CA LYS A 610 34.62 -39.21 13.56
C LYS A 610 33.76 -39.63 12.35
N TYR A 611 34.40 -39.97 11.23
CA TYR A 611 33.75 -40.23 9.94
C TYR A 611 33.69 -41.72 9.61
N ARG A 612 34.69 -42.49 10.04
CA ARG A 612 34.81 -43.93 9.80
C ARG A 612 35.27 -44.63 11.07
N THR A 613 34.29 -45.10 11.83
CA THR A 613 34.52 -45.85 13.06
C THR A 613 35.40 -47.08 12.81
N SER A 614 36.30 -47.34 13.74
CA SER A 614 37.30 -48.40 13.78
C SER A 614 38.42 -48.28 12.74
N VAL A 615 38.31 -47.48 11.67
CA VAL A 615 39.31 -47.49 10.59
C VAL A 615 40.67 -46.96 11.05
N TYR A 616 40.72 -45.81 11.71
CA TYR A 616 41.97 -45.28 12.26
C TYR A 616 42.50 -46.18 13.39
N THR A 617 41.60 -46.58 14.29
CA THR A 617 41.93 -47.41 15.45
C THR A 617 42.51 -48.77 15.04
N ASP A 618 41.97 -49.39 13.99
CA ASP A 618 42.47 -50.66 13.45
C ASP A 618 43.85 -50.48 12.80
N VAL A 619 44.04 -49.40 12.03
CA VAL A 619 45.33 -49.08 11.39
C VAL A 619 46.43 -48.83 12.42
N ILE A 620 46.16 -48.00 13.44
CA ILE A 620 47.17 -47.69 14.46
C ILE A 620 47.48 -48.92 15.32
N ARG A 621 46.46 -49.70 15.70
CA ARG A 621 46.64 -50.94 16.47
C ARG A 621 47.47 -51.97 15.70
N ASP A 622 47.25 -52.09 14.39
CA ASP A 622 48.03 -53.00 13.55
C ASP A 622 49.51 -52.61 13.50
N VAL A 623 49.81 -51.33 13.30
CA VAL A 623 51.20 -50.81 13.35
C VAL A 623 51.83 -51.03 14.73
N GLU A 624 51.10 -50.76 15.82
CA GLU A 624 51.56 -51.01 17.19
C GLU A 624 51.85 -52.49 17.43
N GLN A 625 50.96 -53.37 16.98
CA GLN A 625 51.09 -54.81 17.10
C GLN A 625 52.31 -55.33 16.34
N GLN A 626 52.56 -54.88 15.11
CA GLN A 626 53.75 -55.27 14.33
C GLN A 626 55.06 -54.93 15.06
N ILE A 627 55.15 -53.76 15.68
CA ILE A 627 56.34 -53.35 16.45
C ILE A 627 56.51 -54.18 17.73
N ILE A 628 55.42 -54.42 18.46
CA ILE A 628 55.41 -55.24 19.68
C ILE A 628 55.77 -56.70 19.37
N GLU A 629 55.23 -57.27 18.29
CA GLU A 629 55.54 -58.62 17.84
C GLU A 629 57.02 -58.78 17.52
N HIS A 630 57.62 -57.81 16.84
CA HIS A 630 59.05 -57.84 16.56
C HIS A 630 59.91 -57.79 17.83
N ILE A 631 59.58 -56.93 18.79
CA ILE A 631 60.26 -56.90 20.10
C ILE A 631 60.11 -58.26 20.81
N ASN A 632 58.92 -58.87 20.76
CA ASN A 632 58.70 -60.18 21.36
C ASN A 632 59.48 -61.30 20.66
N LEU A 633 59.69 -61.23 19.35
CA LEU A 633 60.55 -62.16 18.60
C LEU A 633 62.01 -62.03 19.02
N LEU A 634 62.53 -60.79 19.12
CA LEU A 634 63.89 -60.53 19.61
C LEU A 634 64.06 -60.93 21.09
N LYS A 635 63.05 -60.66 21.93
CA LYS A 635 62.99 -61.13 23.32
C LYS A 635 63.06 -62.65 23.40
N ALA A 636 62.28 -63.36 22.59
CA ALA A 636 62.26 -64.81 22.57
C ALA A 636 63.59 -65.42 22.09
N SER A 637 64.31 -64.74 21.17
CA SER A 637 65.63 -65.21 20.73
C SER A 637 66.66 -65.08 21.84
N VAL A 638 66.62 -64.00 22.62
CA VAL A 638 67.51 -63.76 23.77
C VAL A 638 67.20 -64.68 24.96
N MET A 639 65.93 -64.84 25.33
CA MET A 639 65.54 -65.64 26.50
C MET A 639 65.80 -67.15 26.34
N LYS A 640 66.00 -67.64 25.11
CA LYS A 640 66.40 -69.03 24.83
C LYS A 640 67.88 -69.30 25.07
N VAL A 641 68.70 -68.26 25.23
CA VAL A 641 70.13 -68.40 25.48
C VAL A 641 70.37 -68.63 26.96
N TYR A 642 71.00 -69.77 27.30
CA TYR A 642 71.45 -70.05 28.66
C TYR A 642 72.79 -69.37 28.91
N LEU A 643 72.83 -68.40 29.82
CA LEU A 643 74.05 -67.70 30.22
C LEU A 643 74.53 -68.27 31.56
N ASP A 644 75.65 -68.97 31.52
CA ASP A 644 76.37 -69.52 32.66
C ASP A 644 77.88 -69.41 32.42
N LEU A 645 78.68 -69.97 33.33
CA LEU A 645 80.13 -69.98 33.20
C LEU A 645 80.65 -70.87 32.06
N ASP A 646 79.87 -71.85 31.57
CA ASP A 646 80.29 -72.73 30.48
C ASP A 646 79.95 -72.16 29.10
N ASN A 647 79.05 -71.17 29.02
CA ASN A 647 78.60 -70.48 27.81
C ASN A 647 78.87 -68.97 27.86
N TYR A 648 79.99 -68.58 28.47
CA TYR A 648 80.30 -67.17 28.74
C TYR A 648 80.47 -66.31 27.48
N ASP A 649 80.79 -66.90 26.33
CA ASP A 649 80.95 -66.24 25.03
C ASP A 649 79.62 -65.77 24.42
N LYS A 650 78.51 -66.43 24.75
CA LYS A 650 77.17 -66.10 24.21
C LYS A 650 76.62 -64.76 24.73
N ILE A 651 77.20 -64.22 25.79
CA ILE A 651 76.75 -62.94 26.37
C ILE A 651 76.90 -61.77 25.38
N GLU A 652 77.92 -61.80 24.50
CA GLU A 652 78.13 -60.75 23.50
C GLU A 652 77.02 -60.76 22.43
N GLN A 653 76.60 -61.95 22.01
CA GLN A 653 75.50 -62.11 21.07
C GLN A 653 74.17 -61.65 21.68
N VAL A 654 73.89 -62.07 22.92
CA VAL A 654 72.70 -61.64 23.67
C VAL A 654 72.68 -60.12 23.81
N TYR A 655 73.83 -59.51 24.11
CA TYR A 655 73.94 -58.08 24.28
C TYR A 655 73.65 -57.29 23.00
N LYS A 656 74.13 -57.75 21.83
CA LYS A 656 73.83 -57.08 20.54
C LYS A 656 72.32 -56.99 20.28
N ILE A 657 71.59 -58.06 20.59
CA ILE A 657 70.13 -58.08 20.43
C ILE A 657 69.46 -57.17 21.47
N ILE A 658 69.97 -57.11 22.70
CA ILE A 658 69.47 -56.18 23.74
C ILE A 658 69.69 -54.72 23.34
N LEU A 659 70.81 -54.39 22.70
CA LEU A 659 71.04 -53.04 22.17
C LEU A 659 70.00 -52.68 21.10
N GLU A 660 69.71 -53.58 20.17
CA GLU A 660 68.70 -53.37 19.14
C GLU A 660 67.29 -53.18 19.73
N ILE A 661 66.92 -53.96 20.75
CA ILE A 661 65.67 -53.79 21.49
C ILE A 661 65.64 -52.42 22.20
N ASN A 662 66.76 -51.99 22.80
CA ASN A 662 66.86 -50.71 23.48
C ASN A 662 66.84 -49.51 22.52
N ASP A 663 67.37 -49.65 21.30
CA ASP A 663 67.29 -48.59 20.28
C ASP A 663 65.83 -48.27 19.91
N MET A 664 64.93 -49.26 19.98
CA MET A 664 63.47 -49.07 19.79
C MET A 664 62.81 -48.26 20.92
N LYS A 665 63.49 -47.98 22.03
CA LYS A 665 62.99 -47.09 23.09
C LYS A 665 62.70 -45.68 22.58
N GLN A 666 63.34 -45.26 21.49
CA GLN A 666 63.03 -44.00 20.82
C GLN A 666 61.56 -43.90 20.37
N LEU A 667 60.89 -45.04 20.16
CA LEU A 667 59.48 -45.12 19.78
C LEU A 667 58.53 -45.00 20.97
N GLU A 668 59.00 -44.99 22.23
CA GLU A 668 58.18 -44.95 23.45
C GLU A 668 57.17 -43.80 23.46
N LYS A 669 57.59 -42.61 22.99
CA LYS A 669 56.69 -41.44 22.90
C LYS A 669 55.50 -41.68 21.96
N MET A 670 55.69 -42.52 20.95
CA MET A 670 54.65 -42.85 19.98
C MET A 670 53.89 -44.12 20.37
N ILE A 671 54.55 -45.10 20.97
CA ILE A 671 53.94 -46.39 21.35
C ILE A 671 54.40 -46.71 22.79
N PRO A 672 53.67 -46.23 23.81
CA PRO A 672 54.09 -46.36 25.21
C PRO A 672 54.32 -47.80 25.66
N ASN A 673 53.56 -48.75 25.09
CA ASN A 673 53.64 -50.17 25.43
C ASN A 673 54.97 -50.81 25.05
N VAL A 674 55.77 -50.20 24.16
CA VAL A 674 57.12 -50.67 23.81
C VAL A 674 58.02 -50.71 25.05
N ASN A 675 57.94 -49.73 25.95
CA ASN A 675 58.83 -49.68 27.10
C ASN A 675 58.58 -50.83 28.10
N ILE A 676 57.34 -51.32 28.20
CA ILE A 676 57.02 -52.51 29.02
C ILE A 676 57.84 -53.72 28.56
N HIS A 677 57.86 -53.98 27.26
CA HIS A 677 58.57 -55.12 26.68
C HIS A 677 60.10 -54.96 26.72
N ILE A 678 60.60 -53.74 26.53
CA ILE A 678 62.03 -53.42 26.67
C ILE A 678 62.50 -53.64 28.11
N ASP A 679 61.75 -53.13 29.09
CA ASP A 679 62.09 -53.25 30.51
C ASP A 679 62.05 -54.71 31.00
N GLU A 680 61.16 -55.55 30.47
CA GLU A 680 61.14 -56.99 30.73
C GLU A 680 62.42 -57.69 30.27
N VAL A 681 62.91 -57.38 29.06
CA VAL A 681 64.15 -57.96 28.51
C VAL A 681 65.36 -57.51 29.34
N ASN A 682 65.43 -56.20 29.63
CA ASN A 682 66.51 -55.63 30.45
C ASN A 682 66.53 -56.23 31.86
N SER A 683 65.36 -56.37 32.50
CA SER A 683 65.22 -56.98 33.83
C SER A 683 65.63 -58.45 33.84
N TRP A 684 65.24 -59.21 32.80
CA TRP A 684 65.68 -60.59 32.64
C TRP A 684 67.20 -60.68 32.52
N PHE A 685 67.81 -59.84 31.68
CA PHE A 685 69.26 -59.86 31.47
C PHE A 685 70.01 -59.55 32.78
N ILE A 686 69.61 -58.48 33.49
CA ILE A 686 70.15 -58.13 34.81
C ILE A 686 70.06 -59.32 35.77
N LYS A 687 68.90 -59.97 35.85
CA LYS A 687 68.68 -61.11 36.75
C LYS A 687 69.59 -62.30 36.41
N VAL A 688 69.71 -62.63 35.13
CA VAL A 688 70.54 -63.76 34.68
C VAL A 688 72.02 -63.47 34.91
N THR A 689 72.50 -62.26 34.60
CA THR A 689 73.89 -61.89 34.89
C THR A 689 74.19 -61.86 36.38
N ASN A 690 73.28 -61.33 37.20
CA ASN A 690 73.42 -61.34 38.65
C ASN A 690 73.50 -62.77 39.21
N ASN A 691 72.71 -63.70 38.67
CA ASN A 691 72.79 -65.09 39.06
C ASN A 691 74.18 -65.69 38.77
N VAL A 692 74.78 -65.38 37.61
CA VAL A 692 76.16 -65.79 37.30
C VAL A 692 77.15 -65.14 38.27
N PHE A 693 76.97 -63.86 38.60
CA PHE A 693 77.81 -63.15 39.58
C PHE A 693 77.69 -63.74 40.99
N ASP A 694 76.50 -64.13 41.42
CA ASP A 694 76.26 -64.81 42.69
C ASP A 694 76.88 -66.21 42.70
N ILE A 695 76.85 -66.94 41.57
CA ILE A 695 77.57 -68.21 41.42
C ILE A 695 79.07 -67.97 41.62
N ILE A 696 79.67 -67.00 40.92
CA ILE A 696 81.08 -66.65 41.07
C ILE A 696 81.41 -66.30 42.53
N LYS A 697 80.64 -65.40 43.15
CA LYS A 697 80.84 -64.97 44.55
C LYS A 697 80.73 -66.12 45.55
N ASN A 698 79.76 -67.01 45.36
CA ASN A 698 79.53 -68.14 46.27
C ASN A 698 80.56 -69.26 46.09
N THR A 699 80.95 -69.55 44.85
CA THR A 699 81.95 -70.57 44.52
C THR A 699 83.34 -70.12 44.97
N PHE A 700 83.68 -68.84 44.81
CA PHE A 700 85.00 -68.30 45.12
C PHE A 700 84.96 -67.37 46.34
N ASN A 701 84.42 -67.86 47.45
CA ASN A 701 84.37 -67.14 48.72
C ASN A 701 85.55 -67.52 49.64
N VAL A 702 86.34 -66.52 50.05
CA VAL A 702 87.55 -66.70 50.89
C VAL A 702 87.24 -67.38 52.22
N GLU A 703 86.14 -67.03 52.88
CA GLU A 703 85.79 -67.56 54.21
C GLU A 703 85.37 -69.03 54.11
N LYS A 704 84.46 -69.36 53.18
CA LYS A 704 84.06 -70.75 52.92
C LYS A 704 85.25 -71.63 52.52
N TRP A 705 86.14 -71.09 51.69
CA TRP A 705 87.33 -71.82 51.27
C TRP A 705 88.28 -72.11 52.44
N LYS A 706 88.45 -71.17 53.39
CA LYS A 706 89.23 -71.39 54.63
C LYS A 706 88.62 -72.45 55.54
N GLU A 707 87.29 -72.56 55.61
CA GLU A 707 86.58 -73.58 56.41
C GLU A 707 86.73 -75.00 55.85
N GLN A 708 86.81 -75.14 54.52
CA GLN A 708 86.94 -76.43 53.81
C GLN A 708 88.35 -77.05 53.86
N ARG A 709 89.22 -76.57 54.77
CA ARG A 709 90.58 -77.11 54.99
C ARG A 709 91.44 -77.17 53.71
N TYR A 710 91.40 -76.12 52.89
CA TYR A 710 92.31 -75.92 51.75
C TYR A 710 92.18 -76.99 50.64
N GLU A 711 90.95 -77.27 50.18
CA GLU A 711 90.77 -77.99 48.91
C GLU A 711 91.31 -77.15 47.72
N MET A 712 91.84 -77.85 46.71
CA MET A 712 92.40 -77.27 45.49
C MET A 712 91.33 -76.51 44.72
N LEU A 713 91.65 -75.30 44.24
CA LEU A 713 90.72 -74.51 43.42
C LEU A 713 90.56 -75.14 42.02
N ASP A 714 89.33 -75.14 41.52
CA ASP A 714 89.01 -75.52 40.14
C ASP A 714 89.41 -74.38 39.18
N PHE A 715 90.65 -74.44 38.69
CA PHE A 715 91.22 -73.39 37.84
C PHE A 715 90.46 -73.19 36.52
N ASP A 716 89.81 -74.22 35.97
CA ASP A 716 88.99 -74.08 34.77
C ASP A 716 87.77 -73.19 35.02
N LYS A 717 87.08 -73.39 36.15
CA LYS A 717 85.95 -72.54 36.56
C LYS A 717 86.38 -71.12 36.90
N VAL A 718 87.55 -70.94 37.50
CA VAL A 718 88.10 -69.61 37.81
C VAL A 718 88.41 -68.85 36.52
N GLU A 719 89.07 -69.48 35.54
CA GLU A 719 89.40 -68.84 34.26
C GLU A 719 88.12 -68.50 33.47
N LYS A 720 87.13 -69.40 33.45
CA LYS A 720 85.79 -69.12 32.89
C LYS A 720 85.10 -67.93 33.57
N ALA A 721 85.21 -67.81 34.89
CA ALA A 721 84.68 -66.67 35.63
C ALA A 721 85.37 -65.35 35.24
N PHE A 722 86.70 -65.36 35.08
CA PHE A 722 87.41 -64.19 34.55
C PHE A 722 87.00 -63.85 33.12
N CYS A 723 86.89 -64.83 32.24
CA CYS A 723 86.45 -64.62 30.86
C CYS A 723 85.03 -64.01 30.82
N TYR A 724 84.08 -64.55 31.60
CA TYR A 724 82.74 -63.99 31.72
C TYR A 724 82.76 -62.53 32.20
N LEU A 725 83.49 -62.24 33.27
CA LEU A 725 83.60 -60.88 33.83
C LEU A 725 84.30 -59.91 32.87
N ASN A 726 85.28 -60.37 32.09
CA ASN A 726 86.00 -59.53 31.15
C ASN A 726 85.16 -59.21 29.90
N ILE A 727 84.40 -60.19 29.38
CA ILE A 727 83.44 -59.93 28.30
C ILE A 727 82.36 -58.96 28.81
N TYR A 728 81.83 -59.18 30.02
CA TYR A 728 80.85 -58.29 30.63
C TYR A 728 81.37 -56.84 30.79
N LYS A 729 82.64 -56.69 31.22
CA LYS A 729 83.31 -55.38 31.33
C LYS A 729 83.36 -54.65 30.00
N ASN A 730 83.70 -55.35 28.91
CA ASN A 730 83.78 -54.75 27.57
C ASN A 730 82.41 -54.39 26.98
N ILE A 731 81.36 -55.04 27.45
CA ILE A 731 79.99 -54.81 27.02
C ILE A 731 79.39 -53.51 27.61
N SER A 732 80.04 -52.89 28.61
CA SER A 732 79.75 -51.52 29.11
C SER A 732 78.26 -51.23 29.36
N ILE A 733 77.71 -51.94 30.33
CA ILE A 733 76.30 -51.82 30.71
C ILE A 733 76.15 -50.69 31.73
N SER A 734 75.15 -49.82 31.55
CA SER A 734 74.77 -48.71 32.44
C SER A 734 73.96 -49.15 33.67
N TYR A 735 73.69 -50.44 33.82
CA TYR A 735 73.07 -51.03 34.98
C TYR A 735 74.11 -51.13 36.10
N SER A 736 73.75 -50.61 37.27
CA SER A 736 74.59 -50.52 38.48
C SER A 736 74.85 -51.89 39.10
N ILE A 737 75.37 -52.82 38.31
CA ILE A 737 75.69 -54.15 38.76
C ILE A 737 77.12 -54.14 39.26
N ASP A 738 77.30 -54.66 40.47
CA ASP A 738 78.54 -54.62 41.23
C ASP A 738 79.57 -55.66 40.72
N TYR A 739 79.85 -55.64 39.42
CA TYR A 739 80.85 -56.48 38.77
C TYR A 739 82.23 -56.24 39.40
N THR A 740 82.52 -55.00 39.81
CA THR A 740 83.80 -54.62 40.40
C THR A 740 84.01 -55.32 41.74
N SER A 741 82.97 -55.41 42.59
CA SER A 741 83.03 -56.22 43.81
C SER A 741 83.18 -57.71 43.50
N VAL A 742 82.44 -58.26 42.52
CA VAL A 742 82.57 -59.68 42.14
C VAL A 742 83.99 -60.01 41.67
N LEU A 743 84.57 -59.16 40.81
CA LEU A 743 85.93 -59.30 40.32
C LEU A 743 86.94 -59.17 41.47
N ASN A 744 86.81 -58.17 42.34
CA ASN A 744 87.69 -57.99 43.48
C ASN A 744 87.65 -59.19 44.44
N SER A 745 86.45 -59.73 44.73
CA SER A 745 86.30 -60.92 45.56
C SER A 745 86.94 -62.15 44.93
N LEU A 746 86.80 -62.33 43.62
CA LEU A 746 87.45 -63.42 42.88
C LEU A 746 88.98 -63.28 42.93
N GLU A 747 89.50 -62.08 42.65
CA GLU A 747 90.94 -61.79 42.74
C GLU A 747 91.48 -61.99 44.16
N GLU A 748 90.73 -61.57 45.20
CA GLU A 748 91.10 -61.74 46.59
C GLU A 748 91.13 -63.22 46.99
N CYS A 749 90.16 -64.01 46.54
CA CYS A 749 90.14 -65.46 46.72
C CYS A 749 91.40 -66.12 46.14
N ILE A 750 91.80 -65.73 44.93
CA ILE A 750 93.01 -66.26 44.29
C ILE A 750 94.28 -65.75 44.97
N LYS A 751 94.31 -64.49 45.42
CA LYS A 751 95.42 -63.93 46.19
C LYS A 751 95.63 -64.70 47.50
N GLU A 752 94.56 -64.98 48.24
CA GLU A 752 94.60 -65.78 49.46
C GLU A 752 94.95 -67.25 49.19
N TYR A 753 94.43 -67.84 48.11
CA TYR A 753 94.83 -69.17 47.65
C TYR A 753 96.33 -69.24 47.37
N SER A 754 96.85 -68.32 46.55
CA SER A 754 98.26 -68.26 46.19
C SER A 754 99.18 -68.06 47.40
N LYS A 755 98.77 -67.25 48.38
CA LYS A 755 99.45 -67.11 49.68
C LYS A 755 99.50 -68.43 50.45
N SER A 756 98.41 -69.19 50.46
CA SER A 756 98.35 -70.47 51.17
C SER A 756 99.27 -71.51 50.53
N VAL A 757 99.19 -71.66 49.20
CA VAL A 757 100.10 -72.54 48.43
C VAL A 757 101.56 -72.13 48.65
N GLN A 758 101.85 -70.82 48.66
CA GLN A 758 103.20 -70.33 48.95
C GLN A 758 103.66 -70.67 50.38
N LYS A 759 102.81 -70.48 51.40
CA LYS A 759 103.13 -70.84 52.79
C LYS A 759 103.35 -72.34 52.96
N GLU A 760 102.53 -73.16 52.31
CA GLU A 760 102.69 -74.62 52.25
C GLU A 760 104.05 -74.97 51.63
N MET A 761 104.38 -74.37 50.49
CA MET A 761 105.68 -74.55 49.83
C MET A 761 106.85 -74.15 50.72
N GLU A 762 106.84 -72.96 51.32
CA GLU A 762 107.89 -72.48 52.23
C GLU A 762 108.06 -73.44 53.42
N LYS A 763 106.94 -73.90 54.00
CA LYS A 763 106.94 -74.90 55.07
C LYS A 763 107.51 -76.23 54.61
N TYR A 764 107.16 -76.72 53.42
CA TYR A 764 107.74 -77.95 52.87
C TYR A 764 109.23 -77.79 52.57
N PHE A 765 109.65 -76.66 52.00
CA PHE A 765 111.05 -76.34 51.71
C PHE A 765 111.91 -76.27 52.97
N GLU A 766 111.46 -75.56 54.01
CA GLU A 766 112.19 -75.48 55.28
C GLU A 766 112.25 -76.85 55.98
N ASN A 767 111.20 -77.66 55.89
CA ASN A 767 111.24 -79.04 56.39
C ASN A 767 112.27 -79.91 55.63
N ILE A 768 112.40 -79.75 54.32
CA ILE A 768 113.40 -80.46 53.50
C ILE A 768 114.82 -79.97 53.87
N LYS A 769 114.99 -78.68 54.15
CA LYS A 769 116.29 -78.10 54.53
C LYS A 769 116.83 -78.64 55.85
N GLN A 770 115.95 -79.00 56.78
CA GLN A 770 116.31 -79.61 58.07
C GLN A 770 116.54 -81.14 57.99
N TYR A 771 117.04 -81.63 56.85
CA TYR A 771 117.14 -83.07 56.54
C TYR A 771 118.06 -83.88 57.47
N GLN A 772 118.99 -83.23 58.18
CA GLN A 772 120.05 -83.95 58.90
C GLN A 772 119.55 -84.78 60.10
N ASN A 773 118.32 -84.55 60.58
CA ASN A 773 117.75 -85.24 61.76
C ASN A 773 116.36 -85.87 61.53
N LYS A 774 115.90 -86.04 60.28
CA LYS A 774 114.57 -86.58 59.97
C LYS A 774 114.62 -87.88 59.15
N PRO A 775 113.63 -88.79 59.29
CA PRO A 775 113.53 -90.00 58.48
C PRO A 775 113.46 -89.69 56.98
N LYS A 776 114.12 -90.51 56.16
CA LYS A 776 114.12 -90.32 54.70
C LYS A 776 112.71 -90.34 54.10
N GLU A 777 111.80 -91.18 54.61
CA GLU A 777 110.41 -91.22 54.12
C GLU A 777 109.68 -89.88 54.32
N GLU A 778 109.86 -89.22 55.46
CA GLU A 778 109.22 -87.92 55.74
C GLU A 778 109.76 -86.84 54.78
N ILE A 779 111.06 -86.83 54.51
CA ILE A 779 111.66 -85.86 53.58
C ILE A 779 111.19 -86.12 52.14
N PHE A 780 111.07 -87.37 51.72
CA PHE A 780 110.54 -87.72 50.40
C PHE A 780 109.09 -87.29 50.23
N GLU A 781 108.25 -87.48 51.25
CA GLU A 781 106.85 -87.04 51.23
C GLU A 781 106.76 -85.51 51.14
N LYS A 782 107.57 -84.77 51.92
CA LYS A 782 107.60 -83.30 51.86
C LYS A 782 108.17 -82.78 50.53
N ALA A 783 109.18 -83.44 49.97
CA ALA A 783 109.72 -83.12 48.63
C ALA A 783 108.71 -83.39 47.53
N ARG A 784 107.92 -84.47 47.62
CA ARG A 784 106.82 -84.75 46.69
C ARG A 784 105.72 -83.70 46.79
N ASN A 785 105.33 -83.29 48.00
CA ASN A 785 104.33 -82.25 48.19
C ASN A 785 104.82 -80.88 47.70
N PHE A 786 106.09 -80.54 47.94
CA PHE A 786 106.71 -79.35 47.38
C PHE A 786 106.72 -79.38 45.83
N ALA A 787 107.06 -80.52 45.23
CA ALA A 787 107.02 -80.72 43.79
C ALA A 787 105.58 -80.61 43.23
N ASN A 788 104.57 -81.11 43.94
CA ASN A 788 103.17 -80.96 43.56
C ASN A 788 102.74 -79.48 43.57
N CYS A 789 103.10 -78.71 44.60
CA CYS A 789 102.84 -77.27 44.61
C CYS A 789 103.55 -76.54 43.45
N LEU A 790 104.80 -76.89 43.15
CA LEU A 790 105.53 -76.35 41.99
C LEU A 790 104.85 -76.71 40.66
N GLN A 791 104.38 -77.94 40.52
CA GLN A 791 103.67 -78.41 39.33
C GLN A 791 102.34 -77.68 39.16
N GLU A 792 101.60 -77.46 40.25
CA GLU A 792 100.37 -76.70 40.27
C GLU A 792 100.58 -75.24 39.84
N ILE A 793 101.62 -74.58 40.37
CA ILE A 793 102.02 -73.24 39.97
C ILE A 793 102.41 -73.18 38.50
N PHE A 794 103.16 -74.18 38.02
CA PHE A 794 103.55 -74.27 36.62
C PHE A 794 102.32 -74.40 35.72
N GLU A 795 101.33 -75.18 36.13
CA GLU A 795 100.05 -75.31 35.42
C GLU A 795 99.26 -73.99 35.43
N ILE A 796 99.17 -73.28 36.57
CA ILE A 796 98.57 -71.93 36.65
C ILE A 796 99.25 -70.98 35.67
N LYS A 797 100.58 -70.93 35.67
CA LYS A 797 101.36 -70.04 34.80
C LYS A 797 101.18 -70.33 33.31
N THR A 798 101.09 -71.61 32.94
CA THR A 798 101.08 -72.02 31.52
C THR A 798 99.68 -72.05 30.91
N LYS A 799 98.64 -72.37 31.70
CA LYS A 799 97.27 -72.54 31.19
C LYS A 799 96.28 -71.46 31.64
N TYR A 800 96.51 -70.79 32.77
CA TYR A 800 95.51 -69.94 33.43
C TYR A 800 96.04 -68.52 33.64
N SER A 801 96.05 -67.76 32.55
CA SER A 801 96.68 -66.44 32.48
C SER A 801 96.09 -65.42 33.45
N HIS A 802 94.77 -65.43 33.66
CA HIS A 802 94.11 -64.50 34.57
C HIS A 802 94.43 -64.86 36.04
N ILE A 803 94.45 -66.15 36.36
CA ILE A 803 94.80 -66.65 37.71
C ILE A 803 96.24 -66.28 38.05
N TYR A 804 97.20 -66.55 37.16
CA TYR A 804 98.61 -66.20 37.35
C TYR A 804 98.81 -64.70 37.58
N SER A 805 98.00 -63.86 36.91
CA SER A 805 98.10 -62.41 37.06
C SER A 805 97.83 -61.93 38.50
N CYS A 806 97.03 -62.68 39.27
CA CYS A 806 96.58 -62.33 40.62
C CYS A 806 97.50 -62.86 41.74
N CYS A 807 98.45 -63.76 41.45
CA CYS A 807 99.32 -64.36 42.47
C CYS A 807 100.31 -63.33 43.07
N ILE A 808 100.51 -63.39 44.40
CA ILE A 808 101.16 -62.33 45.19
C ILE A 808 102.68 -62.24 45.03
N ASN A 809 103.35 -63.34 44.68
CA ASN A 809 104.81 -63.35 44.62
C ASN A 809 105.36 -64.01 43.34
N LYS A 810 105.18 -63.34 42.20
CA LYS A 810 105.63 -63.79 40.87
C LYS A 810 107.12 -64.16 40.82
N ARG A 811 107.96 -63.50 41.63
CA ARG A 811 109.40 -63.78 41.71
C ARG A 811 109.73 -65.17 42.27
N LEU A 812 108.91 -65.71 43.17
CA LEU A 812 109.05 -67.07 43.69
C LEU A 812 108.60 -68.15 42.68
N PHE A 813 107.94 -67.73 41.60
CA PHE A 813 107.43 -68.56 40.49
C PHE A 813 108.27 -68.40 39.20
N GLU A 814 109.33 -67.60 39.26
CA GLU A 814 110.23 -67.27 38.14
C GLU A 814 111.66 -67.82 38.31
N THR A 815 112.08 -68.12 39.55
CA THR A 815 113.30 -68.87 39.90
C THR A 815 112.97 -70.27 40.37
#